data_AF-A0A7C5PM92-F1
#
_entry.id   AF-A0A7C5PM92-F1
#
_cell.length_a   1.000
_cell.length_b   1.000
_cell.length_c   1.000
_cell.angle_alpha   90.00
_cell.angle_beta   90.00
_cell.angle_gamma   90.00
#
_symmetry.space_group_name_H-M   'P 1'
#
loop_
_entity.id
_entity.type
_entity.pdbx_description
1 polymer ?
#
loop_
_entity_poly.entity_id
_entity_poly.type
_entity_poly.pdbx_seq_one_letter_code
_entity_poly.pdbx_strand_id
1 'polypeptide(L)'
;MNARFFAFCTASFLSFALSSCHNGGGGGGGGGNVTLGSVQFQTRQEFEMGVSGLRALATADLTGDGVLDLVATSFSSRKLLVAIASSPARLSLKAGTSLAYVEEPGEVVSGDFDGDGDQDLACLFPAKGWIRILRNNGQGQLKEDSKSLSVGKGAAGLLAADLNKDGRVDLALGANRGEVLRVFLSQGATFLAPADLAAGTKAEINAVAVGDWNKDGFLDLAGTDLTRNEVITWLGSSKGFVASSRKMFSTLGKGPVKIDAKDLTGDGILDLLVTNYGSGNLSLFPGDGKGSFLAGKTLDVDGDPVYADLGDVNEDGLVDIVVAFLDRPAIGFLPGKSGGVFGPERQFGTSGIPTQCRVVDLDRDGHLDVLTSGLDSQKISWIRGLGNKGLLGSENFATGGKEPIFLVSSDFDGDGYADVAVSDRKAGIVAILQGSKTGKLEKVKEYNVGKLPGDLGKGDFNKDGKVDIVIAVSGGLRFLLNKSTPGSFDFDLFPPINQAPFKGGAGPFEIVTGRFDEDDFDDLALADYGGDQVWILKGSAKGFGFSAPFPPIPLKGGPLSILSKDFNGDQKADLAVSRYKLGTVSILYGDGKGGFKLGMDLPVGNLPNYLRSADFNGDGRDDLIVSNLGGNELSLLLAGGNGFQKQSIKVGQGPTALMAKDLNRDGLADILVTNADSSDFFILLGDGKGGFKATRFAGTYKAASADLGDVDGDGLGDLVLSSLYTTRVSLYLNKSK
;
A
#
# COMPACT_ATOMS: atom_id res chain seq x y z
N MET A 1 18.38 5.54 33.70
CA MET A 1 19.42 5.57 32.65
C MET A 1 18.82 4.98 31.37
N ASN A 2 19.25 5.46 30.21
CA ASN A 2 19.03 4.93 28.85
C ASN A 2 17.63 4.42 28.48
N ALA A 3 16.85 5.28 27.83
CA ALA A 3 15.80 4.88 26.90
C ALA A 3 16.28 5.17 25.46
N ARG A 4 16.25 4.16 24.59
CA ARG A 4 16.39 4.20 23.11
C ARG A 4 15.69 2.96 22.53
N PHE A 5 15.63 2.87 21.20
CA PHE A 5 14.87 1.89 20.39
C PHE A 5 13.35 2.10 20.40
N PHE A 6 12.87 2.79 19.37
CA PHE A 6 11.54 2.63 18.75
C PHE A 6 11.50 3.38 17.41
N ALA A 7 12.40 2.96 16.52
CA ALA A 7 12.47 3.43 15.14
C ALA A 7 13.29 2.41 14.34
N PHE A 8 12.68 1.77 13.36
CA PHE A 8 13.33 1.73 12.06
C PHE A 8 12.27 1.80 10.99
N CYS A 9 12.64 2.48 9.90
CA CYS A 9 11.69 2.79 8.85
C CYS A 9 10.55 3.69 9.43
N THR A 10 9.67 4.26 8.60
CA THR A 10 9.29 5.68 8.77
C THR A 10 10.52 6.59 8.82
N ALA A 11 10.52 7.60 7.95
CA ALA A 11 11.05 8.87 8.41
C ALA A 11 10.11 9.36 9.53
N SER A 12 10.46 9.16 10.81
CA SER A 12 9.84 9.84 11.97
C SER A 12 10.83 10.10 13.13
N PHE A 13 12.14 9.83 12.97
CA PHE A 13 13.15 10.18 13.98
C PHE A 13 14.49 10.67 13.37
N LEU A 14 14.59 11.98 13.09
CA LEU A 14 15.89 12.67 13.06
C LEU A 14 15.80 14.13 13.54
N SER A 15 15.30 14.33 14.76
CA SER A 15 15.61 15.53 15.55
C SER A 15 16.01 15.12 16.97
N PHE A 16 16.94 15.86 17.57
CA PHE A 16 17.56 15.56 18.88
C PHE A 16 18.39 14.27 19.00
N ALA A 17 19.35 14.11 18.07
CA ALA A 17 20.63 13.45 18.35
C ALA A 17 21.84 14.24 17.80
N LEU A 18 21.75 15.57 17.70
CA LEU A 18 22.84 16.45 17.24
C LEU A 18 23.87 16.73 18.35
N SER A 19 24.59 15.68 18.78
CA SER A 19 25.92 15.79 19.38
C SER A 19 26.68 14.47 19.30
N SER A 20 27.96 14.55 18.89
CA SER A 20 28.97 13.48 18.91
C SER A 20 28.58 12.11 18.31
N CYS A 21 28.91 11.90 17.03
CA CYS A 21 30.00 10.99 16.62
C CYS A 21 30.36 11.19 15.13
N HIS A 22 31.45 10.55 14.68
CA HIS A 22 31.99 10.58 13.30
C HIS A 22 32.31 9.13 12.85
N ASN A 23 32.22 8.90 11.54
CA ASN A 23 32.81 7.79 10.74
C ASN A 23 32.26 6.34 10.89
N GLY A 24 31.90 5.67 9.77
CA GLY A 24 31.67 4.20 9.64
C GLY A 24 30.64 3.78 8.53
N GLY A 25 30.74 2.55 7.97
CA GLY A 25 29.81 1.93 6.99
C GLY A 25 30.01 0.38 6.80
N GLY A 26 29.06 -0.34 6.12
CA GLY A 26 28.81 -1.83 6.19
C GLY A 26 28.24 -2.58 4.93
N GLY A 27 26.91 -2.80 4.68
CA GLY A 27 26.36 -3.52 3.48
C GLY A 27 24.81 -3.72 3.31
N GLY A 28 24.32 -4.87 2.74
CA GLY A 28 22.86 -5.26 2.69
C GLY A 28 22.10 -5.90 1.46
N GLY A 29 21.64 -7.18 1.52
CA GLY A 29 20.86 -7.95 0.46
C GLY A 29 19.28 -8.08 0.43
N GLY A 30 18.65 -8.96 -0.41
CA GLY A 30 17.22 -8.83 -0.96
C GLY A 30 16.25 -10.05 -1.16
N GLY A 31 15.52 -10.17 -2.31
CA GLY A 31 14.28 -10.99 -2.61
C GLY A 31 14.22 -11.80 -3.97
N GLY A 32 13.09 -12.37 -4.46
CA GLY A 32 12.88 -12.98 -5.85
C GLY A 32 11.46 -13.61 -6.09
N ASN A 33 10.91 -13.81 -7.33
CA ASN A 33 9.51 -13.58 -7.93
C ASN A 33 8.53 -14.76 -8.29
N VAL A 34 7.19 -14.61 -8.18
CA VAL A 34 6.18 -15.70 -7.92
C VAL A 34 5.44 -16.51 -9.01
N THR A 35 4.97 -17.72 -8.64
CA THR A 35 3.93 -18.58 -9.27
C THR A 35 3.33 -19.62 -8.29
N LEU A 36 2.00 -19.86 -8.18
CA LEU A 36 1.42 -21.02 -7.45
C LEU A 36 0.05 -21.56 -7.93
N GLY A 37 -1.08 -21.14 -7.33
CA GLY A 37 -2.34 -21.91 -7.16
C GLY A 37 -3.03 -22.44 -8.42
N SER A 38 -4.19 -21.86 -8.71
CA SER A 38 -4.41 -21.40 -10.07
C SER A 38 -3.76 -20.02 -10.33
N VAL A 39 -2.87 -19.50 -9.44
CA VAL A 39 -2.66 -18.05 -9.20
C VAL A 39 -1.18 -17.59 -9.15
N GLN A 40 -0.77 -16.43 -9.73
CA GLN A 40 0.66 -16.03 -9.97
C GLN A 40 0.95 -14.51 -10.25
N PHE A 41 1.93 -13.86 -9.61
CA PHE A 41 1.98 -12.39 -9.34
C PHE A 41 3.34 -11.56 -9.60
N GLN A 42 3.37 -10.25 -10.04
CA GLN A 42 4.60 -9.41 -10.41
C GLN A 42 4.58 -7.83 -10.13
N THR A 43 5.65 -7.00 -10.40
CA THR A 43 5.87 -5.60 -9.84
C THR A 43 6.66 -4.49 -10.64
N ARG A 44 6.36 -3.14 -10.52
CA ARG A 44 7.19 -1.93 -10.96
C ARG A 44 6.73 -0.49 -10.44
N GLN A 45 7.56 0.59 -10.62
CA GLN A 45 7.27 2.10 -10.57
C GLN A 45 7.37 2.93 -9.22
N GLU A 46 7.51 4.30 -9.24
CA GLU A 46 7.59 5.30 -8.10
C GLU A 46 7.13 6.76 -8.47
N PHE A 47 7.10 7.75 -7.52
CA PHE A 47 6.33 9.05 -7.56
C PHE A 47 6.52 10.13 -6.42
N GLU A 48 6.95 11.38 -6.68
CA GLU A 48 7.20 12.45 -5.64
C GLU A 48 6.05 13.49 -5.36
N MET A 49 5.34 13.48 -4.23
CA MET A 49 4.23 14.44 -4.02
C MET A 49 4.51 15.57 -3.06
N GLY A 50 4.61 16.81 -3.57
CA GLY A 50 5.17 18.06 -3.01
C GLY A 50 5.19 18.41 -1.53
N VAL A 51 5.45 17.45 -0.64
CA VAL A 51 5.64 17.50 0.81
C VAL A 51 7.05 17.11 1.22
N SER A 52 7.56 17.70 2.31
CA SER A 52 8.78 17.21 2.95
C SER A 52 8.49 15.97 3.77
N GLY A 53 9.45 15.05 3.80
CA GLY A 53 9.27 13.77 4.49
C GLY A 53 8.12 12.98 3.86
N LEU A 54 8.15 12.88 2.52
CA LEU A 54 7.33 11.99 1.72
C LEU A 54 7.59 10.54 2.13
N ARG A 55 6.56 9.69 2.06
CA ARG A 55 6.44 8.63 3.05
C ARG A 55 5.67 7.37 2.59
N ALA A 56 4.74 7.41 1.63
CA ALA A 56 4.65 6.43 0.51
C ALA A 56 3.72 6.84 -0.62
N LEU A 57 3.59 6.00 -1.65
CA LEU A 57 3.11 6.31 -3.02
C LEU A 57 2.23 5.21 -3.63
N ALA A 58 1.28 5.50 -4.56
CA ALA A 58 0.51 4.47 -5.29
C ALA A 58 -0.26 4.87 -6.57
N THR A 59 -0.49 3.92 -7.49
CA THR A 59 -1.06 4.08 -8.86
C THR A 59 -2.43 3.45 -9.08
N ALA A 60 -3.40 4.18 -9.66
CA ALA A 60 -4.64 3.60 -10.21
C ALA A 60 -5.36 4.57 -11.17
N ASP A 61 -6.30 4.12 -12.00
CA ASP A 61 -7.19 5.01 -12.78
C ASP A 61 -8.39 5.48 -11.94
N LEU A 62 -8.14 6.56 -11.21
CA LEU A 62 -9.09 7.35 -10.47
C LEU A 62 -9.85 8.35 -11.39
N THR A 63 -9.84 8.24 -12.73
CA THR A 63 -10.74 9.02 -13.62
C THR A 63 -11.59 8.23 -14.61
N GLY A 64 -11.58 6.89 -14.53
CA GLY A 64 -12.35 6.02 -15.43
C GLY A 64 -12.04 6.27 -16.91
N ASP A 65 -10.83 6.73 -17.23
CA ASP A 65 -10.44 7.19 -18.56
C ASP A 65 -9.47 6.26 -19.31
N GLY A 66 -9.07 5.20 -18.61
CA GLY A 66 -8.17 4.14 -19.04
C GLY A 66 -6.75 4.24 -18.49
N VAL A 67 -6.39 5.23 -17.65
CA VAL A 67 -4.98 5.48 -17.33
C VAL A 67 -4.71 5.98 -15.90
N LEU A 68 -3.47 5.81 -15.43
CA LEU A 68 -3.15 5.75 -14.00
C LEU A 68 -2.74 7.09 -13.37
N ASP A 69 -3.64 7.64 -12.57
CA ASP A 69 -3.40 8.58 -11.48
C ASP A 69 -2.35 8.04 -10.51
N LEU A 70 -1.88 8.91 -9.62
CA LEU A 70 -0.92 8.53 -8.60
C LEU A 70 -0.97 9.45 -7.39
N VAL A 71 -0.55 8.86 -6.28
CA VAL A 71 -0.95 9.25 -4.94
C VAL A 71 0.27 9.22 -4.03
N ALA A 72 0.36 10.07 -3.02
CA ALA A 72 1.35 9.89 -1.97
C ALA A 72 1.05 10.65 -0.65
N THR A 73 1.90 10.43 0.35
CA THR A 73 1.66 10.79 1.75
C THR A 73 2.90 11.25 2.51
N SER A 74 2.70 12.11 3.51
CA SER A 74 3.75 12.89 4.15
C SER A 74 3.79 12.78 5.66
N PHE A 75 4.86 12.21 6.19
CA PHE A 75 5.13 12.28 7.62
C PHE A 75 5.26 13.74 8.10
N SER A 76 6.12 14.56 7.48
CA SER A 76 6.56 15.83 8.11
C SER A 76 5.77 17.07 7.69
N SER A 77 5.19 17.09 6.49
CA SER A 77 4.18 18.10 6.12
C SER A 77 2.74 17.68 6.45
N ARG A 78 2.55 16.42 6.89
CA ARG A 78 1.28 15.87 7.39
C ARG A 78 0.12 15.97 6.41
N LYS A 79 0.24 15.27 5.27
CA LYS A 79 -0.77 15.26 4.21
C LYS A 79 -0.82 13.96 3.43
N LEU A 80 -1.97 13.62 2.88
CA LEU A 80 -2.15 12.80 1.68
C LEU A 80 -2.48 13.70 0.52
N LEU A 81 -2.08 13.24 -0.65
CA LEU A 81 -2.01 13.99 -1.86
C LEU A 81 -2.40 13.04 -3.01
N VAL A 82 -3.19 13.49 -3.99
CA VAL A 82 -3.58 12.68 -5.17
C VAL A 82 -3.68 13.44 -6.48
N ALA A 83 -3.06 12.89 -7.52
CA ALA A 83 -2.76 13.56 -8.76
C ALA A 83 -3.37 12.77 -9.92
N ILE A 84 -4.15 13.42 -10.79
CA ILE A 84 -5.36 12.80 -11.33
C ILE A 84 -5.46 12.63 -12.84
N ALA A 85 -5.75 11.40 -13.31
CA ALA A 85 -5.56 10.85 -14.64
C ALA A 85 -6.23 11.56 -15.79
N SER A 86 -5.66 11.28 -16.96
CA SER A 86 -6.10 11.88 -18.19
C SER A 86 -5.74 11.22 -19.57
N SER A 87 -4.72 10.37 -19.74
CA SER A 87 -4.15 9.94 -21.07
C SER A 87 -2.87 9.06 -20.90
N PRO A 88 -2.01 8.78 -21.91
CA PRO A 88 -0.71 8.08 -21.68
C PRO A 88 0.53 8.82 -21.08
N ALA A 89 0.41 9.57 -19.96
CA ALA A 89 1.53 10.04 -19.12
C ALA A 89 1.51 11.39 -18.25
N ARG A 90 0.56 12.36 -18.25
CA ARG A 90 0.89 13.81 -18.14
C ARG A 90 0.27 14.77 -17.03
N LEU A 91 0.79 15.05 -15.81
CA LEU A 91 0.09 15.21 -14.48
C LEU A 91 -0.66 16.48 -13.91
N SER A 92 -1.45 16.32 -12.80
CA SER A 92 -2.28 17.35 -12.12
C SER A 92 -2.86 17.04 -10.71
N LEU A 93 -2.56 17.89 -9.72
CA LEU A 93 -3.09 17.93 -8.32
C LEU A 93 -3.95 19.19 -8.14
N LYS A 94 -4.44 19.67 -9.27
CA LYS A 94 -5.39 20.77 -9.40
C LYS A 94 -6.72 20.23 -9.90
N ALA A 95 -6.65 19.13 -10.65
CA ALA A 95 -7.69 18.16 -10.83
C ALA A 95 -7.65 17.07 -9.73
N GLY A 96 -6.94 17.29 -8.61
CA GLY A 96 -6.64 16.25 -7.64
C GLY A 96 -6.50 16.70 -6.18
N THR A 97 -6.59 15.74 -5.26
CA THR A 97 -6.84 15.95 -3.83
C THR A 97 -5.57 16.21 -3.00
N SER A 98 -5.69 16.86 -1.83
CA SER A 98 -4.54 17.18 -0.95
C SER A 98 -4.93 17.34 0.51
N LEU A 99 -5.32 16.25 1.13
CA LEU A 99 -5.88 16.24 2.47
C LEU A 99 -4.77 16.46 3.50
N ALA A 100 -4.92 17.52 4.29
CA ALA A 100 -3.93 17.96 5.27
C ALA A 100 -4.39 17.66 6.69
N TYR A 101 -3.43 17.31 7.54
CA TYR A 101 -3.68 16.53 8.74
C TYR A 101 -2.89 17.07 9.95
N VAL A 102 -3.44 16.90 11.15
CA VAL A 102 -2.73 17.22 12.41
C VAL A 102 -1.67 16.17 12.75
N GLU A 103 -1.78 14.97 12.18
CA GLU A 103 -0.92 13.82 12.47
C GLU A 103 -0.14 13.32 11.25
N GLU A 104 0.85 12.48 11.48
CA GLU A 104 1.80 12.01 10.47
C GLU A 104 1.19 10.83 9.70
N PRO A 105 0.63 10.99 8.49
CA PRO A 105 0.41 9.85 7.63
C PRO A 105 1.78 9.26 7.35
N GLY A 106 1.87 7.95 7.28
CA GLY A 106 2.93 7.39 6.47
C GLY A 106 2.55 7.27 5.02
N GLU A 107 1.55 6.45 4.68
CA GLU A 107 1.50 5.84 3.35
C GLU A 107 0.17 5.98 2.64
N VAL A 108 0.15 5.71 1.31
CA VAL A 108 -1.07 5.59 0.49
C VAL A 108 -1.06 4.48 -0.58
N VAL A 109 -2.25 3.99 -0.97
CA VAL A 109 -2.62 3.03 -2.03
C VAL A 109 -3.92 3.39 -2.76
N SER A 110 -4.33 2.61 -3.78
CA SER A 110 -5.36 2.97 -4.76
C SER A 110 -6.16 1.84 -5.48
N GLY A 111 -7.52 1.88 -5.50
CA GLY A 111 -8.40 0.92 -6.21
C GLY A 111 -9.92 0.95 -5.86
N ASP A 112 -10.84 0.49 -6.75
CA ASP A 112 -12.34 0.61 -6.71
C ASP A 112 -13.05 -0.08 -5.53
N PHE A 113 -13.08 0.55 -4.38
CA PHE A 113 -13.59 -0.12 -3.21
C PHE A 113 -15.12 -0.15 -3.12
N ASP A 114 -15.81 0.74 -3.84
CA ASP A 114 -17.27 0.80 -3.85
C ASP A 114 -17.81 -0.48 -4.51
N GLY A 115 -17.11 -0.94 -5.54
CA GLY A 115 -17.75 -1.63 -6.65
C GLY A 115 -18.63 -0.69 -7.45
N ASP A 116 -18.22 0.58 -7.62
CA ASP A 116 -18.83 1.49 -8.59
C ASP A 116 -18.07 1.49 -9.93
N GLY A 117 -16.83 0.98 -9.92
CA GLY A 117 -15.97 0.75 -11.09
C GLY A 117 -14.79 1.73 -11.18
N ASP A 118 -14.78 2.78 -10.36
CA ASP A 118 -13.79 3.85 -10.39
C ASP A 118 -12.76 3.67 -9.27
N GLN A 119 -11.48 3.82 -9.55
CA GLN A 119 -10.47 3.48 -8.54
C GLN A 119 -10.43 4.53 -7.41
N ASP A 120 -10.37 4.10 -6.16
CA ASP A 120 -10.31 4.92 -4.94
C ASP A 120 -8.89 4.91 -4.32
N LEU A 121 -8.73 5.23 -3.03
CA LEU A 121 -7.47 5.23 -2.28
C LEU A 121 -7.54 4.87 -0.79
N ALA A 122 -6.41 4.52 -0.20
CA ALA A 122 -6.31 4.45 1.24
C ALA A 122 -4.95 4.87 1.79
N CYS A 123 -4.90 5.47 2.97
CA CYS A 123 -3.70 6.08 3.55
C CYS A 123 -3.70 6.21 5.07
N LEU A 124 -2.61 5.91 5.77
CA LEU A 124 -2.68 5.76 7.23
C LEU A 124 -1.60 6.49 8.04
N PHE A 125 -1.71 6.44 9.38
CA PHE A 125 -0.88 7.17 10.34
C PHE A 125 -0.46 6.28 11.52
N PRO A 126 0.84 6.02 11.74
CA PRO A 126 1.30 5.15 12.82
C PRO A 126 1.12 5.75 14.21
N ALA A 127 1.37 7.05 14.36
CA ALA A 127 1.42 7.70 15.68
C ALA A 127 0.05 7.73 16.40
N LYS A 128 -1.04 7.71 15.64
CA LYS A 128 -2.42 7.60 16.15
C LYS A 128 -2.97 6.19 16.03
N GLY A 129 -2.57 5.50 14.95
CA GLY A 129 -3.04 4.18 14.61
C GLY A 129 -4.40 4.24 13.92
N TRP A 130 -4.41 4.45 12.60
CA TRP A 130 -5.63 4.57 11.74
C TRP A 130 -5.31 4.76 10.22
N ILE A 131 -6.16 4.32 9.26
CA ILE A 131 -6.16 4.55 7.77
C ILE A 131 -7.30 5.47 7.26
N ARG A 132 -7.02 6.62 6.68
CA ARG A 132 -7.93 7.45 5.87
C ARG A 132 -8.17 6.82 4.53
N ILE A 133 -9.42 6.50 4.20
CA ILE A 133 -9.71 5.96 2.86
C ILE A 133 -9.99 7.14 1.98
N LEU A 134 -10.20 6.98 0.67
CA LEU A 134 -10.59 8.02 -0.25
C LEU A 134 -11.26 7.50 -1.48
N ARG A 135 -12.58 7.57 -1.47
CA ARG A 135 -13.38 7.40 -2.65
C ARG A 135 -13.18 8.47 -3.66
N ASN A 136 -13.16 7.97 -4.85
CA ASN A 136 -13.20 8.69 -6.07
C ASN A 136 -14.67 8.89 -6.46
N ASN A 137 -14.88 9.16 -7.74
CA ASN A 137 -16.16 9.20 -8.44
C ASN A 137 -15.93 9.21 -9.97
N GLY A 138 -14.91 8.49 -10.44
CA GLY A 138 -14.51 8.48 -11.86
C GLY A 138 -14.03 9.83 -12.40
N GLN A 139 -13.63 10.75 -11.52
CA GLN A 139 -13.18 12.11 -11.90
C GLN A 139 -12.06 12.64 -10.98
N GLY A 140 -11.43 11.75 -10.22
CA GLY A 140 -10.31 11.97 -9.31
C GLY A 140 -10.63 12.81 -8.07
N GLN A 141 -11.91 13.02 -7.78
CA GLN A 141 -12.33 13.99 -6.77
C GLN A 141 -12.31 13.39 -5.36
N LEU A 142 -11.10 12.99 -4.95
CA LEU A 142 -10.90 12.02 -3.89
C LEU A 142 -11.19 12.55 -2.50
N LYS A 143 -11.85 11.68 -1.75
CA LYS A 143 -12.88 12.07 -0.82
C LYS A 143 -13.08 10.89 0.13
N GLU A 144 -12.76 11.12 1.37
CA GLU A 144 -11.95 10.24 2.19
C GLU A 144 -12.67 8.95 2.82
N ASP A 145 -13.92 8.56 2.47
CA ASP A 145 -14.99 7.73 3.23
C ASP A 145 -15.46 8.12 4.65
N SER A 146 -16.64 8.54 5.13
CA SER A 146 -16.69 9.40 6.38
C SER A 146 -15.84 9.06 7.63
N LYS A 147 -15.81 7.86 8.23
CA LYS A 147 -15.27 7.69 9.60
C LYS A 147 -13.92 6.97 9.82
N SER A 148 -13.19 7.45 10.82
CA SER A 148 -11.74 7.37 10.99
C SER A 148 -10.94 6.05 11.18
N LEU A 149 -11.37 4.91 10.65
CA LEU A 149 -10.69 3.62 10.41
C LEU A 149 -9.38 3.40 11.24
N SER A 150 -9.43 2.85 12.48
CA SER A 150 -8.31 2.79 13.47
C SER A 150 -7.53 1.49 13.58
N VAL A 151 -6.22 1.62 13.78
CA VAL A 151 -5.23 0.58 13.47
C VAL A 151 -4.21 0.29 14.57
N GLY A 152 -4.40 0.84 15.76
CA GLY A 152 -3.43 0.64 16.83
C GLY A 152 -2.14 1.41 16.62
N LYS A 153 -1.53 1.81 17.73
CA LYS A 153 -0.39 2.74 17.66
C LYS A 153 0.86 2.01 17.21
N GLY A 154 1.47 2.55 16.17
CA GLY A 154 2.79 2.16 15.69
C GLY A 154 2.88 1.91 14.19
N ALA A 155 1.78 1.49 13.56
CA ALA A 155 1.53 1.01 12.19
C ALA A 155 2.69 0.75 11.16
N ALA A 156 2.51 -0.20 10.23
CA ALA A 156 3.31 -0.24 8.97
C ALA A 156 2.47 -0.52 7.75
N GLY A 157 3.04 -0.90 6.58
CA GLY A 157 2.61 -1.90 5.57
C GLY A 157 1.76 -1.73 4.29
N LEU A 158 1.51 -0.56 3.70
CA LEU A 158 0.22 -0.21 3.11
C LEU A 158 -0.12 -1.00 1.86
N LEU A 159 -0.71 -2.18 2.09
CA LEU A 159 -0.91 -3.17 1.05
C LEU A 159 -1.96 -2.67 0.04
N ALA A 160 -2.16 -3.34 -1.08
CA ALA A 160 -2.98 -2.83 -2.17
C ALA A 160 -3.71 -3.92 -3.00
N ALA A 161 -4.58 -4.74 -2.39
CA ALA A 161 -5.48 -5.59 -3.17
C ALA A 161 -6.84 -6.02 -2.64
N ASP A 162 -7.85 -6.01 -3.50
CA ASP A 162 -8.91 -7.04 -3.55
C ASP A 162 -8.35 -8.44 -3.50
N LEU A 163 -8.62 -9.02 -2.36
CA LEU A 163 -8.31 -10.37 -2.11
C LEU A 163 -9.57 -11.21 -1.97
N ASN A 164 -10.80 -10.65 -1.88
CA ASN A 164 -12.03 -11.44 -1.91
C ASN A 164 -12.78 -11.61 -3.24
N LYS A 165 -12.24 -11.16 -4.38
CA LYS A 165 -12.66 -11.39 -5.80
C LYS A 165 -14.13 -11.20 -6.30
N ASP A 166 -15.16 -10.77 -5.54
CA ASP A 166 -16.52 -10.39 -6.12
C ASP A 166 -16.55 -9.17 -7.08
N GLY A 167 -15.39 -8.63 -7.48
CA GLY A 167 -15.29 -7.39 -8.29
C GLY A 167 -15.64 -6.08 -7.53
N ARG A 168 -14.70 -5.62 -6.68
CA ARG A 168 -14.62 -4.41 -5.82
C ARG A 168 -13.23 -4.41 -5.16
N VAL A 169 -12.92 -3.50 -4.25
CA VAL A 169 -11.58 -3.33 -3.67
C VAL A 169 -11.52 -3.23 -2.12
N ASP A 170 -10.34 -3.43 -1.51
CA ASP A 170 -10.10 -4.07 -0.20
C ASP A 170 -9.75 -3.13 0.99
N LEU A 171 -8.95 -3.54 2.02
CA LEU A 171 -7.73 -2.93 2.62
C LEU A 171 -6.86 -3.87 3.55
N ALA A 172 -5.90 -3.44 4.43
CA ALA A 172 -4.98 -4.34 5.21
C ALA A 172 -4.04 -3.70 6.23
N LEU A 173 -4.08 -3.84 7.58
CA LEU A 173 -2.90 -3.34 8.36
C LEU A 173 -2.32 -3.66 9.76
N GLY A 174 -1.00 -3.75 9.74
CA GLY A 174 0.08 -3.43 10.69
C GLY A 174 0.01 -2.27 11.72
N ALA A 175 0.63 -2.48 12.92
CA ALA A 175 1.09 -1.67 14.08
C ALA A 175 1.85 -2.52 15.14
N ASN A 176 2.25 -1.97 16.29
CA ASN A 176 3.38 -2.48 17.11
C ASN A 176 3.06 -2.89 18.59
N ARG A 177 1.82 -2.75 19.04
CA ARG A 177 1.38 -2.63 20.44
C ARG A 177 0.12 -3.42 20.84
N GLY A 178 -0.53 -4.12 19.92
CA GLY A 178 -1.64 -5.06 20.16
C GLY A 178 -1.30 -6.56 20.09
N GLU A 179 -0.24 -6.98 19.33
CA GLU A 179 0.30 -8.34 19.06
C GLU A 179 -0.27 -9.26 17.87
N VAL A 180 -0.72 -8.71 16.69
CA VAL A 180 -1.89 -9.22 15.85
C VAL A 180 -1.97 -9.07 14.23
N LEU A 181 -2.67 -9.84 13.31
CA LEU A 181 -2.89 -9.42 11.85
C LEU A 181 -4.32 -9.62 10.96
N ARG A 182 -5.41 -8.68 10.88
CA ARG A 182 -6.48 -7.90 10.02
C ARG A 182 -6.41 -6.77 8.87
N VAL A 183 -7.18 -7.02 7.82
CA VAL A 183 -7.53 -6.58 6.43
C VAL A 183 -9.02 -6.48 6.57
N PHE A 184 -9.85 -7.00 5.69
CA PHE A 184 -10.93 -6.16 5.24
C PHE A 184 -12.25 -7.08 5.00
N LEU A 185 -13.65 -7.00 5.02
CA LEU A 185 -15.02 -6.26 5.04
C LEU A 185 -15.94 -5.63 3.78
N SER A 186 -15.53 -4.69 2.88
CA SER A 186 -15.86 -4.16 1.48
C SER A 186 -16.36 -4.93 0.26
N GLN A 187 -17.41 -4.37 -0.34
CA GLN A 187 -18.75 -4.97 -0.25
C GLN A 187 -19.72 -3.79 -0.12
N GLY A 188 -19.94 -3.08 -1.22
CA GLY A 188 -20.37 -1.68 -1.19
C GLY A 188 -19.32 -0.74 -0.55
N ALA A 189 -19.79 0.45 -0.16
CA ALA A 189 -19.02 1.69 0.01
C ALA A 189 -18.73 2.19 1.47
N THR A 190 -18.28 1.34 2.40
CA THR A 190 -18.71 1.31 3.82
C THR A 190 -17.89 0.43 4.88
N PHE A 191 -16.74 0.46 5.61
CA PHE A 191 -15.88 -0.83 5.86
C PHE A 191 -15.93 -2.01 6.95
N LEU A 192 -16.62 -3.19 6.78
CA LEU A 192 -17.12 -4.32 7.71
C LEU A 192 -16.22 -4.87 8.88
N ALA A 193 -16.52 -6.05 9.43
CA ALA A 193 -16.11 -6.42 10.77
C ALA A 193 -14.66 -6.76 10.84
N PRO A 194 -14.10 -6.12 11.81
CA PRO A 194 -12.56 -6.93 12.69
C PRO A 194 -12.38 -8.40 12.91
N ALA A 195 -11.76 -9.07 11.92
CA ALA A 195 -10.99 -10.26 12.21
C ALA A 195 -9.62 -9.95 12.84
N ASP A 196 -9.63 -9.69 14.12
CA ASP A 196 -8.46 -9.72 15.02
C ASP A 196 -7.63 -11.00 14.74
N LEU A 197 -6.30 -11.09 14.80
CA LEU A 197 -5.45 -12.30 14.52
C LEU A 197 -4.18 -12.29 15.37
N ALA A 198 -3.31 -13.30 15.40
CA ALA A 198 -2.49 -13.51 16.61
C ALA A 198 -1.04 -13.95 16.38
N ALA A 199 -0.06 -13.19 16.87
CA ALA A 199 1.36 -13.59 16.88
C ALA A 199 1.66 -14.44 18.11
N GLY A 200 0.82 -14.34 19.13
CA GLY A 200 1.36 -14.39 20.49
C GLY A 200 2.05 -13.06 20.83
N THR A 201 2.62 -12.99 22.03
CA THR A 201 2.73 -11.73 22.77
C THR A 201 3.98 -10.90 22.44
N LYS A 202 3.84 -9.57 22.35
CA LYS A 202 4.81 -8.50 21.99
C LYS A 202 5.31 -8.35 20.55
N ALA A 203 4.56 -8.76 19.52
CA ALA A 203 5.07 -8.82 18.15
C ALA A 203 5.11 -7.47 17.39
N GLU A 204 6.07 -7.34 16.44
CA GLU A 204 6.50 -6.07 15.86
C GLU A 204 7.08 -6.06 14.43
N ILE A 205 6.84 -7.07 13.60
CA ILE A 205 6.01 -6.89 12.38
C ILE A 205 6.31 -5.61 11.53
N ASN A 206 6.89 -5.51 10.31
CA ASN A 206 7.23 -4.20 9.61
C ASN A 206 7.35 -3.94 8.01
N ALA A 207 6.69 -4.61 7.01
CA ALA A 207 6.61 -4.42 5.52
C ALA A 207 6.10 -5.65 4.68
N VAL A 208 5.45 -5.50 3.50
CA VAL A 208 4.51 -6.52 2.92
C VAL A 208 4.73 -7.24 1.56
N ALA A 209 4.14 -8.45 1.45
CA ALA A 209 4.18 -9.55 0.44
C ALA A 209 2.95 -10.52 0.46
N VAL A 210 2.56 -11.20 -0.63
CA VAL A 210 1.27 -11.97 -0.70
C VAL A 210 1.11 -12.94 -1.91
N GLY A 211 -0.06 -13.58 -2.05
CA GLY A 211 -0.57 -14.39 -3.17
C GLY A 211 -1.04 -15.77 -2.70
N ASP A 212 -1.91 -16.50 -3.42
CA ASP A 212 -2.26 -17.89 -3.05
C ASP A 212 -1.00 -18.78 -2.93
N TRP A 213 -0.70 -19.33 -1.75
CA TRP A 213 0.23 -20.44 -1.48
C TRP A 213 -0.33 -21.71 -0.83
N ASN A 214 -1.62 -21.97 -1.00
CA ASN A 214 -2.25 -23.23 -0.60
C ASN A 214 -3.03 -23.95 -1.72
N LYS A 215 -2.95 -23.44 -2.96
CA LYS A 215 -3.56 -23.93 -4.21
C LYS A 215 -5.09 -23.86 -4.27
N ASP A 216 -5.81 -23.26 -3.31
CA ASP A 216 -7.28 -23.33 -3.29
C ASP A 216 -8.03 -22.15 -3.94
N GLY A 217 -7.31 -21.34 -4.72
CA GLY A 217 -7.86 -20.21 -5.49
C GLY A 217 -7.95 -18.94 -4.66
N PHE A 218 -7.23 -18.89 -3.55
CA PHE A 218 -7.47 -17.98 -2.46
C PHE A 218 -6.16 -17.46 -1.85
N LEU A 219 -6.10 -16.17 -1.50
CA LEU A 219 -4.89 -15.39 -1.79
C LEU A 219 -3.91 -15.18 -0.63
N ASP A 220 -3.08 -16.17 -0.26
CA ASP A 220 -2.18 -16.13 0.91
C ASP A 220 -1.37 -14.83 1.14
N LEU A 221 -1.66 -14.08 2.21
CA LEU A 221 -0.81 -12.97 2.65
C LEU A 221 0.10 -13.37 3.75
N ALA A 222 1.20 -12.64 3.80
CA ALA A 222 2.35 -13.08 4.52
C ALA A 222 2.45 -12.46 6.02
N GLY A 223 3.13 -12.97 7.07
CA GLY A 223 3.95 -12.20 8.02
C GLY A 223 5.43 -12.43 8.53
N THR A 224 6.24 -11.37 8.92
CA THR A 224 7.47 -11.37 9.82
C THR A 224 7.53 -10.42 11.04
N ASP A 225 8.06 -10.89 12.16
CA ASP A 225 8.32 -10.15 13.41
C ASP A 225 9.66 -9.41 13.55
N LEU A 226 9.67 -8.11 13.89
CA LEU A 226 10.87 -7.36 14.31
C LEU A 226 11.32 -7.67 15.76
N THR A 227 10.41 -7.96 16.70
CA THR A 227 10.79 -8.25 18.10
C THR A 227 11.11 -9.71 18.33
N ARG A 228 10.40 -10.64 17.67
CA ARG A 228 10.72 -12.08 17.75
C ARG A 228 11.56 -12.63 16.61
N ASN A 229 11.66 -11.95 15.47
CA ASN A 229 12.38 -12.44 14.28
C ASN A 229 11.74 -13.76 13.80
N GLU A 230 10.45 -13.66 13.47
CA GLU A 230 9.60 -14.79 13.07
C GLU A 230 8.82 -14.46 11.80
N VAL A 231 9.03 -15.17 10.69
CA VAL A 231 8.03 -15.34 9.62
C VAL A 231 6.81 -16.11 10.20
N ILE A 232 5.73 -15.46 10.60
CA ILE A 232 4.70 -16.06 11.46
C ILE A 232 3.62 -16.87 10.64
N THR A 233 3.93 -17.99 9.91
CA THR A 233 3.06 -18.62 8.82
C THR A 233 2.10 -19.84 9.02
N TRP A 234 1.37 -20.36 7.99
CA TRP A 234 -0.09 -20.17 7.80
C TRP A 234 -0.47 -20.23 6.16
N LEU A 235 -1.55 -20.61 5.28
CA LEU A 235 -2.99 -21.26 5.06
C LEU A 235 -4.41 -20.53 4.59
N GLY A 236 -5.37 -20.98 3.67
CA GLY A 236 -6.57 -20.18 3.02
C GLY A 236 -8.08 -20.66 2.70
N SER A 237 -9.10 -19.77 2.31
CA SER A 237 -10.58 -19.96 1.85
C SER A 237 -11.81 -18.88 1.78
N SER A 238 -12.84 -19.00 0.90
CA SER A 238 -13.96 -18.04 0.55
C SER A 238 -14.93 -17.52 1.66
N LYS A 239 -14.44 -16.68 2.58
CA LYS A 239 -15.10 -16.19 3.83
C LYS A 239 -14.12 -15.78 4.91
N GLY A 240 -12.80 -15.74 4.68
CA GLY A 240 -11.75 -15.10 5.52
C GLY A 240 -11.12 -15.67 6.83
N PHE A 241 -11.21 -15.00 7.99
CA PHE A 241 -10.19 -15.08 9.04
C PHE A 241 -10.67 -15.53 10.44
N VAL A 242 -10.09 -16.60 11.05
CA VAL A 242 -10.31 -17.06 12.47
C VAL A 242 -9.08 -17.58 13.22
N ALA A 243 -8.26 -16.75 13.90
CA ALA A 243 -7.27 -17.07 14.98
C ALA A 243 -6.30 -18.30 14.97
N SER A 244 -6.62 -19.41 14.32
CA SER A 244 -6.33 -20.77 14.76
C SER A 244 -5.49 -21.65 13.84
N SER A 245 -5.54 -21.52 12.50
CA SER A 245 -4.96 -22.51 11.54
C SER A 245 -3.41 -22.42 11.41
N ARG A 246 -2.77 -22.29 12.57
CA ARG A 246 -1.55 -21.54 12.89
C ARG A 246 -0.28 -22.36 12.72
N LYS A 247 0.75 -21.75 12.16
CA LYS A 247 2.14 -22.22 12.14
C LYS A 247 3.04 -21.05 12.61
N MET A 248 4.35 -21.04 12.38
CA MET A 248 5.30 -20.01 12.83
C MET A 248 6.68 -20.47 12.40
N PHE A 249 7.52 -19.56 11.91
CA PHE A 249 8.83 -19.87 11.39
C PHE A 249 9.76 -18.76 11.88
N SER A 250 10.94 -19.06 12.45
CA SER A 250 11.89 -17.97 12.74
C SER A 250 12.42 -17.41 11.42
N THR A 251 12.67 -16.09 11.31
CA THR A 251 13.38 -15.51 10.15
C THR A 251 14.82 -15.98 10.01
N LEU A 252 15.35 -16.85 10.88
CA LEU A 252 16.73 -17.35 10.77
C LEU A 252 17.75 -16.18 10.72
N GLY A 253 17.39 -15.07 11.38
CA GLY A 253 17.96 -13.73 11.24
C GLY A 253 17.37 -12.80 12.30
N LYS A 254 17.54 -11.48 12.16
CA LYS A 254 17.05 -10.46 13.10
C LYS A 254 16.72 -9.14 12.44
N GLY A 255 15.77 -8.40 13.02
CA GLY A 255 15.39 -7.07 12.56
C GLY A 255 15.04 -7.04 11.06
N PRO A 256 14.06 -7.83 10.59
CA PRO A 256 13.51 -7.71 9.23
C PRO A 256 13.27 -6.24 8.79
N VAL A 257 13.54 -5.84 7.53
CA VAL A 257 13.03 -4.57 6.90
C VAL A 257 12.22 -4.61 5.56
N LYS A 258 12.33 -5.61 4.65
CA LYS A 258 11.35 -5.91 3.55
C LYS A 258 11.10 -7.41 3.24
N ILE A 259 9.87 -7.81 2.94
CA ILE A 259 9.50 -9.11 2.34
C ILE A 259 9.22 -8.99 0.83
N ASP A 260 9.27 -10.11 0.11
CA ASP A 260 8.51 -10.40 -1.10
C ASP A 260 7.94 -11.84 -1.02
N ALA A 261 6.75 -12.13 -1.56
CA ALA A 261 6.16 -13.49 -1.59
C ALA A 261 6.13 -13.98 -3.02
N LYS A 262 7.25 -14.54 -3.39
CA LYS A 262 7.85 -14.38 -4.70
C LYS A 262 8.75 -15.65 -4.82
N ASP A 263 8.49 -16.47 -5.85
CA ASP A 263 8.86 -17.90 -6.06
C ASP A 263 10.31 -17.97 -6.49
N LEU A 264 11.09 -18.59 -5.63
CA LEU A 264 12.54 -18.65 -5.73
C LEU A 264 12.98 -20.06 -6.10
N THR A 265 12.04 -21.00 -6.27
CA THR A 265 12.31 -22.40 -6.57
C THR A 265 12.01 -22.81 -8.00
N GLY A 266 11.04 -22.17 -8.65
CA GLY A 266 10.59 -22.47 -10.01
C GLY A 266 9.78 -23.77 -10.12
N ASP A 267 9.24 -24.30 -9.02
CA ASP A 267 8.32 -25.44 -9.04
C ASP A 267 6.84 -25.03 -9.23
N GLY A 268 6.59 -23.72 -9.26
CA GLY A 268 5.26 -23.14 -9.29
C GLY A 268 4.58 -23.24 -7.93
N ILE A 269 5.31 -22.87 -6.88
CA ILE A 269 4.82 -22.65 -5.53
C ILE A 269 5.39 -21.30 -5.01
N LEU A 270 4.54 -20.43 -4.44
CA LEU A 270 5.01 -19.15 -3.90
C LEU A 270 5.91 -19.43 -2.70
N ASP A 271 7.07 -18.80 -2.75
CA ASP A 271 7.98 -18.74 -1.63
C ASP A 271 7.86 -17.38 -0.94
N LEU A 272 8.63 -17.19 0.13
CA LEU A 272 8.81 -15.90 0.77
C LEU A 272 10.29 -15.59 0.83
N LEU A 273 10.64 -14.31 0.68
CA LEU A 273 11.99 -13.86 0.97
C LEU A 273 12.03 -12.59 1.82
N VAL A 274 12.67 -12.74 2.97
CA VAL A 274 12.84 -11.77 4.05
C VAL A 274 14.20 -11.11 3.93
N THR A 275 14.23 -9.79 3.99
CA THR A 275 15.39 -8.89 4.13
C THR A 275 15.64 -8.62 5.64
N ASN A 276 16.69 -9.16 6.30
CA ASN A 276 16.94 -9.02 7.77
C ASN A 276 18.05 -8.01 8.12
N TYR A 277 17.71 -6.72 8.24
CA TYR A 277 18.66 -5.63 8.50
C TYR A 277 19.54 -5.92 9.72
N GLY A 278 18.91 -6.28 10.85
CA GLY A 278 19.58 -6.48 12.15
C GLY A 278 20.46 -7.73 12.30
N SER A 279 20.66 -8.51 11.23
CA SER A 279 21.56 -9.68 11.22
C SER A 279 22.40 -9.85 9.95
N GLY A 280 22.18 -9.05 8.91
CA GLY A 280 22.96 -9.14 7.68
C GLY A 280 22.62 -10.35 6.79
N ASN A 281 21.38 -10.84 6.80
CA ASN A 281 21.02 -12.05 6.02
C ASN A 281 19.61 -12.00 5.44
N LEU A 282 19.32 -12.93 4.54
CA LEU A 282 17.98 -13.15 3.99
C LEU A 282 17.39 -14.46 4.49
N SER A 283 16.07 -14.59 4.41
CA SER A 283 15.35 -15.81 4.79
C SER A 283 14.40 -16.23 3.69
N LEU A 284 14.78 -17.28 2.97
CA LEU A 284 13.92 -17.94 1.99
C LEU A 284 13.04 -18.97 2.73
N PHE A 285 11.74 -18.89 2.55
CA PHE A 285 10.80 -19.95 2.93
C PHE A 285 10.20 -20.54 1.67
N PRO A 286 10.59 -21.78 1.28
CA PRO A 286 9.97 -22.44 0.15
C PRO A 286 8.56 -22.90 0.49
N GLY A 287 7.54 -22.63 -0.33
CA GLY A 287 6.17 -23.03 -0.03
C GLY A 287 5.98 -24.55 -0.03
N ASP A 288 4.87 -25.05 0.53
CA ASP A 288 4.53 -26.48 0.54
C ASP A 288 3.31 -26.83 -0.34
N GLY A 289 2.71 -25.84 -0.99
CA GLY A 289 1.50 -25.98 -1.80
C GLY A 289 0.22 -26.27 -0.99
N LYS A 290 0.27 -26.11 0.34
CA LYS A 290 -0.81 -26.37 1.30
C LYS A 290 -0.80 -25.33 2.42
N GLY A 291 -0.44 -24.08 2.12
CA GLY A 291 -0.47 -22.99 3.08
C GLY A 291 0.59 -23.13 4.17
N SER A 292 1.68 -23.85 3.93
CA SER A 292 2.83 -23.95 4.81
C SER A 292 4.07 -23.57 4.02
N PHE A 293 5.17 -23.43 4.74
CA PHE A 293 6.49 -23.48 4.15
C PHE A 293 7.23 -24.72 4.61
N LEU A 294 8.19 -25.13 3.79
CA LEU A 294 9.20 -26.11 4.12
C LEU A 294 10.20 -25.52 5.14
N ALA A 295 11.27 -26.26 5.44
CA ALA A 295 12.35 -25.73 6.24
C ALA A 295 12.97 -24.50 5.54
N GLY A 296 12.85 -23.33 6.17
CA GLY A 296 13.43 -22.09 5.66
C GLY A 296 14.95 -22.17 5.55
N LYS A 297 15.50 -21.37 4.65
CA LYS A 297 16.94 -21.30 4.34
C LYS A 297 17.42 -19.88 4.60
N THR A 298 18.47 -19.74 5.39
CA THR A 298 19.26 -18.50 5.41
C THR A 298 19.93 -18.36 4.05
N LEU A 299 19.81 -17.20 3.40
CA LEU A 299 20.72 -16.80 2.33
C LEU A 299 21.66 -15.74 2.93
N ASP A 300 22.93 -16.09 3.05
CA ASP A 300 23.95 -15.16 3.56
C ASP A 300 24.23 -14.08 2.51
N VAL A 301 24.33 -12.82 2.96
CA VAL A 301 24.72 -11.67 2.15
C VAL A 301 25.72 -10.82 2.93
N ASP A 302 26.63 -10.13 2.24
CA ASP A 302 27.69 -9.35 2.89
C ASP A 302 27.20 -7.95 3.31
N GLY A 303 26.38 -7.92 4.37
CA GLY A 303 26.03 -6.74 5.19
C GLY A 303 24.52 -6.51 5.41
N ASP A 304 24.15 -5.37 5.99
CA ASP A 304 22.83 -5.00 6.56
C ASP A 304 21.66 -4.74 5.53
N PRO A 305 20.81 -5.74 5.20
CA PRO A 305 19.88 -5.69 4.05
C PRO A 305 18.74 -4.67 4.18
N VAL A 306 18.38 -3.97 3.08
CA VAL A 306 17.30 -2.93 3.10
C VAL A 306 16.24 -2.90 1.98
N TYR A 307 16.55 -3.00 0.68
CA TYR A 307 15.50 -2.94 -0.36
C TYR A 307 15.77 -3.88 -1.55
N ALA A 308 15.06 -5.02 -1.55
CA ALA A 308 14.99 -6.04 -2.60
C ALA A 308 14.20 -5.62 -3.85
N ASP A 309 14.70 -5.85 -5.07
CA ASP A 309 13.92 -5.75 -6.32
C ASP A 309 14.33 -6.78 -7.40
N LEU A 310 13.40 -7.21 -8.27
CA LEU A 310 13.33 -8.62 -8.70
C LEU A 310 13.01 -8.87 -10.18
N GLY A 311 13.65 -9.87 -10.78
CA GLY A 311 13.34 -10.38 -12.12
C GLY A 311 14.26 -11.53 -12.55
N ASP A 312 13.99 -12.13 -13.70
CA ASP A 312 14.95 -13.01 -14.40
C ASP A 312 15.98 -12.11 -15.12
N VAL A 313 17.04 -11.72 -14.40
CA VAL A 313 18.05 -10.76 -14.85
C VAL A 313 19.11 -11.44 -15.73
N ASN A 314 19.24 -12.76 -15.61
CA ASN A 314 20.21 -13.57 -16.32
C ASN A 314 19.60 -14.41 -17.48
N GLU A 315 18.29 -14.41 -17.68
CA GLU A 315 17.57 -15.18 -18.72
C GLU A 315 17.76 -16.71 -18.62
N ASP A 316 17.90 -17.27 -17.41
CA ASP A 316 17.89 -18.73 -17.20
C ASP A 316 16.49 -19.32 -16.93
N GLY A 317 15.46 -18.47 -16.86
CA GLY A 317 14.06 -18.86 -16.63
C GLY A 317 13.69 -18.98 -15.15
N LEU A 318 14.59 -18.61 -14.24
CA LEU A 318 14.37 -18.55 -12.79
C LEU A 318 14.53 -17.11 -12.31
N VAL A 319 14.24 -16.84 -11.03
CA VAL A 319 14.31 -15.47 -10.52
C VAL A 319 15.61 -15.19 -9.80
N ASP A 320 16.24 -14.09 -10.19
CA ASP A 320 17.41 -13.54 -9.54
C ASP A 320 17.05 -12.53 -8.45
N ILE A 321 17.97 -12.42 -7.48
CA ILE A 321 17.91 -11.49 -6.36
C ILE A 321 18.78 -10.26 -6.66
N VAL A 322 18.19 -9.06 -6.73
CA VAL A 322 18.92 -7.78 -6.79
C VAL A 322 18.63 -6.93 -5.55
N VAL A 323 19.62 -6.14 -5.10
CA VAL A 323 19.50 -5.42 -3.82
C VAL A 323 20.32 -4.15 -3.65
N ALA A 324 19.69 -3.14 -3.07
CA ALA A 324 20.31 -1.99 -2.41
C ALA A 324 20.85 -2.27 -0.99
N PHE A 325 22.13 -1.91 -0.77
CA PHE A 325 22.92 -2.04 0.47
C PHE A 325 22.95 -0.68 1.20
N LEU A 326 22.58 -0.59 2.49
CA LEU A 326 22.39 0.71 3.17
C LEU A 326 23.71 1.42 3.54
N ASP A 327 24.78 0.69 3.77
CA ASP A 327 26.01 1.27 4.32
C ASP A 327 27.30 0.91 3.57
N ARG A 328 27.20 0.26 2.39
CA ARG A 328 28.27 0.24 1.38
C ARG A 328 27.80 0.70 -0.01
N PRO A 329 28.70 1.24 -0.86
CA PRO A 329 28.38 1.55 -2.24
C PRO A 329 28.50 0.31 -3.14
N ALA A 330 27.54 -0.61 -3.04
CA ALA A 330 27.38 -1.74 -3.96
C ALA A 330 25.91 -2.20 -4.02
N ILE A 331 25.53 -2.90 -5.08
CA ILE A 331 24.41 -3.85 -5.06
C ILE A 331 24.92 -5.27 -5.01
N GLY A 332 24.10 -6.15 -4.46
CA GLY A 332 24.30 -7.60 -4.46
C GLY A 332 23.41 -8.25 -5.49
N PHE A 333 23.93 -9.29 -6.13
CA PHE A 333 23.23 -10.11 -7.11
C PHE A 333 23.39 -11.58 -6.74
N LEU A 334 22.29 -12.28 -6.43
CA LEU A 334 22.30 -13.72 -6.17
C LEU A 334 21.46 -14.39 -7.27
N PRO A 335 22.06 -15.11 -8.24
CA PRO A 335 21.29 -15.67 -9.34
C PRO A 335 20.48 -16.90 -8.92
N GLY A 336 19.31 -17.07 -9.51
CA GLY A 336 18.37 -18.16 -9.25
C GLY A 336 18.91 -19.54 -9.61
N LYS A 337 18.42 -20.59 -8.92
CA LYS A 337 18.58 -22.01 -9.30
C LYS A 337 17.41 -22.84 -8.76
N SER A 338 17.05 -23.86 -9.52
CA SER A 338 15.98 -24.82 -9.25
C SER A 338 15.93 -25.28 -7.79
N GLY A 339 14.75 -25.25 -7.17
CA GLY A 339 14.53 -25.75 -5.81
C GLY A 339 14.92 -24.77 -4.69
N GLY A 340 15.04 -23.48 -4.99
CA GLY A 340 15.25 -22.42 -4.00
C GLY A 340 16.70 -22.36 -3.56
N VAL A 341 17.62 -22.46 -4.51
CA VAL A 341 19.06 -22.46 -4.27
C VAL A 341 19.65 -21.31 -5.05
N PHE A 342 20.54 -20.53 -4.42
CA PHE A 342 21.08 -19.34 -5.06
C PHE A 342 22.53 -19.52 -5.50
N GLY A 343 22.97 -18.67 -6.43
CA GLY A 343 24.40 -18.43 -6.66
C GLY A 343 25.06 -17.82 -5.43
N PRO A 344 26.40 -17.93 -5.31
CA PRO A 344 27.12 -17.04 -4.42
C PRO A 344 26.84 -15.59 -4.83
N GLU A 345 26.66 -14.71 -3.84
CA GLU A 345 26.46 -13.29 -4.07
C GLU A 345 27.59 -12.70 -4.92
N ARG A 346 27.23 -11.94 -5.96
CA ARG A 346 28.15 -11.12 -6.75
C ARG A 346 27.87 -9.67 -6.43
N GLN A 347 28.87 -8.95 -5.92
CA GLN A 347 28.73 -7.51 -5.67
C GLN A 347 29.15 -6.69 -6.88
N PHE A 348 28.30 -5.71 -7.21
CA PHE A 348 28.52 -4.72 -8.24
C PHE A 348 28.60 -3.35 -7.57
N GLY A 349 29.79 -2.77 -7.53
CA GLY A 349 30.01 -1.47 -6.88
C GLY A 349 29.17 -0.36 -7.52
N THR A 350 28.61 0.53 -6.70
CA THR A 350 27.80 1.68 -7.13
C THR A 350 28.54 2.99 -6.89
N SER A 351 28.09 4.07 -7.51
CA SER A 351 28.45 5.42 -7.06
C SER A 351 27.58 5.79 -5.86
N GLY A 352 28.16 5.76 -4.66
CA GLY A 352 27.43 6.08 -3.42
C GLY A 352 26.56 4.93 -2.91
N ILE A 353 25.93 5.16 -1.76
CA ILE A 353 25.05 4.19 -1.10
C ILE A 353 23.75 4.05 -1.91
N PRO A 354 23.42 2.86 -2.43
CA PRO A 354 22.13 2.62 -3.03
C PRO A 354 21.10 2.38 -1.92
N THR A 355 20.31 3.39 -1.60
CA THR A 355 19.05 3.24 -0.84
C THR A 355 18.02 2.39 -1.59
N GLN A 356 18.23 2.19 -2.89
CA GLN A 356 17.29 1.60 -3.82
C GLN A 356 18.00 1.04 -5.07
N CYS A 357 17.49 -0.09 -5.55
CA CYS A 357 17.69 -0.65 -6.87
C CYS A 357 16.33 -0.75 -7.60
N ARG A 358 16.35 -0.84 -8.93
CA ARG A 358 15.23 -1.24 -9.78
C ARG A 358 15.69 -2.16 -10.91
N VAL A 359 14.89 -3.18 -11.22
CA VAL A 359 15.12 -4.11 -12.34
C VAL A 359 14.37 -3.62 -13.58
N VAL A 360 15.11 -3.32 -14.65
CA VAL A 360 14.58 -2.64 -15.84
C VAL A 360 15.49 -2.78 -17.06
N ASP A 361 14.96 -3.29 -18.18
CA ASP A 361 15.54 -3.03 -19.51
C ASP A 361 15.52 -1.52 -19.79
N LEU A 362 16.70 -0.90 -19.86
CA LEU A 362 16.87 0.54 -20.03
C LEU A 362 17.15 0.93 -21.50
N ASP A 363 17.86 0.08 -22.26
CA ASP A 363 18.35 0.40 -23.61
C ASP A 363 17.65 -0.34 -24.76
N ARG A 364 16.68 -1.19 -24.42
CA ARG A 364 15.85 -2.01 -25.30
C ARG A 364 16.65 -3.01 -26.15
N ASP A 365 17.72 -3.57 -25.58
CA ASP A 365 18.33 -4.80 -26.13
C ASP A 365 17.55 -6.09 -25.78
N GLY A 366 16.62 -6.00 -24.82
CA GLY A 366 15.74 -7.07 -24.35
C GLY A 366 16.13 -7.67 -23.00
N HIS A 367 17.31 -7.35 -22.48
CA HIS A 367 17.81 -7.84 -21.20
C HIS A 367 17.41 -6.90 -20.04
N LEU A 368 17.19 -7.44 -18.84
CA LEU A 368 16.90 -6.62 -17.67
C LEU A 368 18.19 -6.06 -17.05
N ASP A 369 18.33 -4.73 -17.01
CA ASP A 369 19.40 -4.06 -16.27
C ASP A 369 19.03 -3.84 -14.78
N VAL A 370 19.99 -3.35 -14.02
CA VAL A 370 19.78 -2.81 -12.67
C VAL A 370 20.13 -1.32 -12.64
N LEU A 371 19.20 -0.50 -12.14
CA LEU A 371 19.34 0.94 -11.96
C LEU A 371 19.30 1.29 -10.46
N THR A 372 20.22 2.10 -9.95
CA THR A 372 20.36 2.36 -8.49
C THR A 372 20.41 3.84 -8.14
N SER A 373 19.89 4.19 -6.97
CA SER A 373 20.22 5.47 -6.31
C SER A 373 21.71 5.48 -5.90
N GLY A 374 22.20 6.65 -5.46
CA GLY A 374 23.62 6.86 -5.22
C GLY A 374 23.91 7.95 -4.19
N LEU A 375 23.37 7.76 -2.99
CA LEU A 375 23.43 8.71 -1.89
C LEU A 375 24.87 9.17 -1.60
N ASP A 376 25.01 10.47 -1.30
CA ASP A 376 26.28 11.21 -1.14
C ASP A 376 27.22 11.29 -2.37
N SER A 377 26.87 10.70 -3.53
CA SER A 377 27.80 10.60 -4.68
C SER A 377 27.57 11.55 -5.86
N GLN A 378 26.43 12.25 -5.91
CA GLN A 378 26.02 13.13 -7.03
C GLN A 378 25.76 12.37 -8.36
N LYS A 379 25.56 11.05 -8.29
CA LYS A 379 25.31 10.16 -9.43
C LYS A 379 24.25 9.11 -9.10
N ILE A 380 23.78 8.45 -10.15
CA ILE A 380 23.11 7.14 -10.11
C ILE A 380 24.02 6.08 -10.76
N SER A 381 23.75 4.80 -10.50
CA SER A 381 24.49 3.68 -11.10
C SER A 381 23.57 2.88 -12.01
N TRP A 382 24.05 2.51 -13.20
CA TRP A 382 23.42 1.56 -14.11
C TRP A 382 24.35 0.37 -14.27
N ILE A 383 23.79 -0.84 -14.21
CA ILE A 383 24.50 -2.10 -14.18
C ILE A 383 23.82 -2.97 -15.23
N ARG A 384 24.45 -3.05 -16.40
CA ARG A 384 23.81 -3.56 -17.63
C ARG A 384 23.56 -5.08 -17.57
N GLY A 385 22.39 -5.53 -17.96
CA GLY A 385 22.06 -6.93 -18.23
C GLY A 385 22.66 -7.39 -19.57
N LEU A 386 23.18 -8.61 -19.62
CA LEU A 386 23.73 -9.21 -20.85
C LEU A 386 23.10 -10.59 -21.15
N GLY A 387 21.84 -10.74 -20.73
CA GLY A 387 21.11 -12.00 -20.71
C GLY A 387 21.88 -13.06 -19.94
N ASN A 388 22.04 -14.24 -20.55
CA ASN A 388 22.79 -15.40 -20.04
C ASN A 388 24.27 -15.19 -19.66
N LYS A 389 24.80 -13.96 -19.76
CA LYS A 389 26.12 -13.57 -19.24
C LYS A 389 26.02 -12.88 -17.87
N GLY A 390 24.81 -12.57 -17.42
CA GLY A 390 24.51 -11.82 -16.19
C GLY A 390 24.85 -10.33 -16.30
N LEU A 391 24.98 -9.70 -15.14
CA LEU A 391 25.25 -8.26 -15.02
C LEU A 391 26.71 -7.89 -15.37
N LEU A 392 26.86 -6.74 -16.03
CA LEU A 392 28.13 -6.05 -16.32
C LEU A 392 28.43 -5.01 -15.22
N GLY A 393 29.72 -4.68 -15.01
CA GLY A 393 30.14 -3.67 -14.03
C GLY A 393 29.54 -2.27 -14.27
N SER A 394 29.37 -1.49 -13.20
CA SER A 394 28.56 -0.26 -13.24
C SER A 394 29.10 0.86 -14.13
N GLU A 395 28.21 1.44 -14.94
CA GLU A 395 28.35 2.80 -15.44
C GLU A 395 27.64 3.77 -14.48
N ASN A 396 28.14 5.00 -14.38
CA ASN A 396 27.78 5.92 -13.29
C ASN A 396 27.53 7.34 -13.81
N PHE A 397 26.27 7.77 -13.79
CA PHE A 397 25.78 8.96 -14.50
C PHE A 397 25.47 10.11 -13.55
N ALA A 398 25.96 11.31 -13.86
CA ALA A 398 25.92 12.46 -12.95
C ALA A 398 24.56 13.17 -12.96
N THR A 399 23.93 13.27 -11.79
CA THR A 399 22.65 13.97 -11.60
C THR A 399 22.81 15.48 -11.39
N GLY A 400 24.02 15.96 -11.12
CA GLY A 400 24.33 17.38 -10.88
C GLY A 400 23.99 17.90 -9.48
N GLY A 401 23.25 17.11 -8.69
CA GLY A 401 22.87 17.43 -7.31
C GLY A 401 23.93 17.09 -6.26
N LYS A 402 23.50 16.80 -5.03
CA LYS A 402 24.34 16.47 -3.86
C LYS A 402 23.94 15.18 -3.14
N GLU A 403 22.66 14.84 -3.11
CA GLU A 403 22.08 13.67 -2.43
C GLU A 403 20.97 13.05 -3.31
N PRO A 404 21.32 12.33 -4.39
CA PRO A 404 20.36 11.63 -5.24
C PRO A 404 19.85 10.37 -4.54
N ILE A 405 18.54 10.27 -4.34
CA ILE A 405 17.97 9.36 -3.32
C ILE A 405 16.86 8.42 -3.80
N PHE A 406 16.03 8.83 -4.76
CA PHE A 406 14.98 7.98 -5.38
C PHE A 406 14.91 8.24 -6.90
N LEU A 407 14.42 7.28 -7.68
CA LEU A 407 14.42 7.35 -9.14
C LEU A 407 13.26 6.59 -9.82
N VAL A 408 12.95 7.01 -11.05
CA VAL A 408 12.21 6.19 -12.03
C VAL A 408 12.84 6.28 -13.40
N SER A 409 12.66 5.23 -14.18
CA SER A 409 12.94 5.20 -15.61
C SER A 409 11.66 5.20 -16.45
N SER A 410 11.67 5.90 -17.60
CA SER A 410 10.59 5.90 -18.59
C SER A 410 11.05 6.46 -19.92
N ASP A 411 10.36 6.11 -21.00
CA ASP A 411 10.34 6.94 -22.21
C ASP A 411 9.63 8.26 -21.86
N PHE A 412 10.36 9.35 -21.62
CA PHE A 412 9.78 10.67 -21.34
C PHE A 412 9.72 11.52 -22.61
N ASP A 413 10.76 11.57 -23.46
CA ASP A 413 10.70 12.40 -24.67
C ASP A 413 9.99 11.74 -25.87
N GLY A 414 9.81 10.42 -25.86
CA GLY A 414 9.16 9.65 -26.92
C GLY A 414 10.12 9.12 -27.99
N ASP A 415 11.44 9.16 -27.78
CA ASP A 415 12.44 8.67 -28.76
C ASP A 415 12.54 7.14 -28.87
N GLY A 416 11.97 6.40 -27.91
CA GLY A 416 12.00 4.95 -27.90
C GLY A 416 13.05 4.30 -26.98
N TYR A 417 13.63 5.02 -26.02
CA TYR A 417 14.48 4.44 -24.96
C TYR A 417 13.90 4.70 -23.56
N ALA A 418 14.64 4.38 -22.49
CA ALA A 418 14.22 4.72 -21.12
C ALA A 418 15.15 5.79 -20.53
N ASP A 419 14.63 7.01 -20.46
CA ASP A 419 15.17 8.12 -19.69
C ASP A 419 15.06 7.82 -18.17
N VAL A 420 15.72 8.63 -17.35
CA VAL A 420 15.67 8.53 -15.89
C VAL A 420 15.44 9.90 -15.24
N ALA A 421 14.51 9.96 -14.29
CA ALA A 421 14.34 11.08 -13.39
C ALA A 421 14.89 10.72 -12.00
N VAL A 422 15.57 11.67 -11.35
CA VAL A 422 16.19 11.46 -10.03
C VAL A 422 15.93 12.65 -9.12
N SER A 423 15.49 12.39 -7.89
CA SER A 423 15.27 13.41 -6.86
C SER A 423 16.57 13.74 -6.12
N ASP A 424 16.88 15.02 -5.96
CA ASP A 424 18.03 15.47 -5.16
C ASP A 424 17.62 16.27 -3.94
N ARG A 425 17.60 15.58 -2.80
CA ARG A 425 17.03 16.03 -1.52
C ARG A 425 17.63 17.34 -0.99
N LYS A 426 18.83 17.70 -1.43
CA LYS A 426 19.67 18.78 -0.88
C LYS A 426 19.87 19.94 -1.84
N ALA A 427 19.94 19.68 -3.14
CA ALA A 427 19.88 20.72 -4.16
C ALA A 427 18.44 21.25 -4.34
N GLY A 428 17.41 20.45 -4.03
CA GLY A 428 16.02 20.85 -4.21
C GLY A 428 15.57 20.81 -5.66
N ILE A 429 16.11 19.84 -6.41
CA ILE A 429 15.86 19.63 -7.83
C ILE A 429 15.36 18.21 -8.10
N VAL A 430 14.67 18.04 -9.23
CA VAL A 430 14.70 16.77 -9.98
C VAL A 430 15.61 16.97 -11.19
N ALA A 431 16.51 16.00 -11.39
CA ALA A 431 17.36 15.91 -12.57
C ALA A 431 16.74 14.92 -13.57
N ILE A 432 16.76 15.27 -14.86
CA ILE A 432 16.31 14.41 -15.96
C ILE A 432 17.53 14.02 -16.78
N LEU A 433 17.69 12.72 -17.01
CA LEU A 433 18.72 12.12 -17.83
C LEU A 433 18.09 11.39 -19.01
N GLN A 434 18.45 11.78 -20.24
CA GLN A 434 17.98 11.14 -21.47
C GLN A 434 18.62 9.76 -21.63
N GLY A 435 17.81 8.76 -21.95
CA GLY A 435 18.20 7.41 -22.34
C GLY A 435 18.78 7.35 -23.75
N SER A 436 19.22 6.16 -24.15
CA SER A 436 19.71 5.95 -25.52
C SER A 436 19.77 4.46 -25.83
N LYS A 437 19.91 4.12 -27.12
CA LYS A 437 20.23 2.77 -27.63
C LYS A 437 21.58 2.19 -27.16
N THR A 438 22.23 2.82 -26.18
CA THR A 438 23.46 2.33 -25.56
C THR A 438 23.36 2.27 -24.04
N GLY A 439 22.18 2.57 -23.47
CA GLY A 439 21.88 2.67 -22.05
C GLY A 439 22.58 3.82 -21.33
N LYS A 440 23.37 4.60 -22.06
CA LYS A 440 23.96 5.84 -21.57
C LYS A 440 22.88 6.84 -21.23
N LEU A 441 22.97 7.36 -20.01
CA LEU A 441 22.12 8.41 -19.46
C LEU A 441 22.87 9.75 -19.47
N GLU A 442 22.39 10.73 -20.24
CA GLU A 442 22.94 12.10 -20.25
C GLU A 442 21.99 13.10 -19.58
N LYS A 443 22.47 13.84 -18.59
CA LYS A 443 21.66 14.82 -17.84
C LYS A 443 21.32 16.06 -18.67
N VAL A 444 20.22 15.96 -19.42
CA VAL A 444 19.63 16.98 -20.30
C VAL A 444 18.95 18.14 -19.56
N LYS A 445 18.47 17.94 -18.33
CA LYS A 445 17.67 18.97 -17.63
C LYS A 445 17.75 18.89 -16.10
N GLU A 446 17.54 20.03 -15.45
CA GLU A 446 17.32 20.15 -14.01
C GLU A 446 16.13 21.08 -13.76
N TYR A 447 15.36 20.79 -12.71
CA TYR A 447 14.19 21.57 -12.35
C TYR A 447 14.15 21.87 -10.85
N ASN A 448 14.17 23.15 -10.48
CA ASN A 448 13.99 23.58 -9.10
C ASN A 448 12.55 23.38 -8.65
N VAL A 449 12.38 22.45 -7.72
CA VAL A 449 11.09 21.97 -7.23
C VAL A 449 10.82 22.49 -5.82
N GLY A 450 11.86 22.80 -5.04
CA GLY A 450 11.75 23.27 -3.67
C GLY A 450 12.53 22.41 -2.66
N LYS A 451 12.20 22.54 -1.38
CA LYS A 451 13.01 22.01 -0.27
C LYS A 451 12.72 20.55 0.03
N LEU A 452 13.75 19.71 0.18
CA LEU A 452 13.65 18.30 0.62
C LEU A 452 12.83 17.37 -0.30
N PRO A 453 13.08 17.32 -1.63
CA PRO A 453 12.52 16.30 -2.51
C PRO A 453 12.78 14.85 -2.02
N GLY A 454 11.87 13.94 -2.37
CA GLY A 454 11.69 12.59 -1.79
C GLY A 454 11.57 11.46 -2.83
N ASP A 455 10.70 10.48 -2.54
CA ASP A 455 10.41 9.28 -3.35
C ASP A 455 9.69 9.65 -4.67
N LEU A 456 10.03 9.17 -5.89
CA LEU A 456 10.06 9.99 -7.14
C LEU A 456 9.48 9.34 -8.42
N GLY A 457 8.65 10.04 -9.23
CA GLY A 457 8.17 9.52 -10.55
C GLY A 457 6.71 9.81 -11.00
N LYS A 458 6.03 8.81 -11.61
CA LYS A 458 5.33 8.91 -12.93
C LYS A 458 4.06 8.03 -13.15
N GLY A 459 3.20 8.42 -14.11
CA GLY A 459 1.84 7.89 -14.48
C GLY A 459 1.05 9.02 -15.22
N ASP A 460 -0.27 8.97 -15.55
CA ASP A 460 -0.99 10.09 -16.23
C ASP A 460 -1.92 10.92 -15.35
N PHE A 461 -2.16 12.17 -15.78
CA PHE A 461 -2.96 13.19 -15.12
C PHE A 461 -3.25 14.59 -15.76
N ASN A 462 -3.19 14.84 -17.10
CA ASN A 462 -3.69 16.08 -17.80
C ASN A 462 -3.96 16.03 -19.34
N LYS A 463 -4.10 14.85 -19.97
CA LYS A 463 -4.97 14.61 -21.18
C LYS A 463 -4.24 14.83 -22.53
N ASP A 464 -2.95 14.49 -22.59
CA ASP A 464 -1.99 14.69 -23.70
C ASP A 464 -1.19 13.43 -24.18
N GLY A 465 -0.85 12.48 -23.30
CA GLY A 465 -0.19 11.21 -23.68
C GLY A 465 1.35 11.16 -23.69
N LYS A 466 2.01 11.91 -22.80
CA LYS A 466 3.48 11.89 -22.58
C LYS A 466 3.83 11.80 -21.11
N VAL A 467 4.88 11.06 -20.74
CA VAL A 467 5.13 10.66 -19.34
C VAL A 467 5.74 11.77 -18.48
N ASP A 468 5.12 12.07 -17.34
CA ASP A 468 5.45 13.14 -16.42
C ASP A 468 6.04 12.64 -15.11
N ILE A 469 6.51 13.59 -14.32
CA ILE A 469 6.98 13.37 -12.96
C ILE A 469 6.27 14.35 -12.02
N VAL A 470 5.83 13.88 -10.87
CA VAL A 470 5.38 14.74 -9.74
C VAL A 470 6.59 15.05 -8.83
N ILE A 471 6.60 16.13 -8.03
CA ILE A 471 7.75 16.45 -7.13
C ILE A 471 7.38 16.83 -5.65
N ALA A 472 8.15 16.40 -4.62
CA ALA A 472 7.91 16.16 -3.15
C ALA A 472 8.66 17.06 -2.13
N VAL A 473 8.26 18.32 -1.99
CA VAL A 473 9.02 19.36 -1.29
C VAL A 473 8.31 19.95 -0.06
N SER A 474 8.92 20.70 0.85
CA SER A 474 8.21 21.13 2.08
C SER A 474 6.94 21.98 1.84
N GLY A 475 5.73 21.41 2.06
CA GLY A 475 4.47 22.18 2.19
C GLY A 475 3.21 21.66 1.49
N GLY A 476 3.27 20.72 0.55
CA GLY A 476 2.08 20.22 -0.16
C GLY A 476 2.35 19.45 -1.46
N LEU A 477 2.43 20.09 -2.65
CA LEU A 477 2.39 19.47 -3.99
C LEU A 477 3.11 20.22 -5.12
N ARG A 478 3.77 19.49 -6.05
CA ARG A 478 4.35 19.99 -7.32
C ARG A 478 4.43 18.92 -8.44
N PHE A 479 4.76 19.36 -9.66
CA PHE A 479 4.88 18.60 -10.92
C PHE A 479 5.99 19.07 -11.82
N LEU A 480 6.35 18.21 -12.77
CA LEU A 480 6.98 18.50 -14.04
C LEU A 480 6.07 18.01 -15.17
N LEU A 481 5.46 18.96 -15.88
CA LEU A 481 4.42 18.71 -16.85
C LEU A 481 4.95 18.52 -18.27
N ASN A 482 5.08 17.27 -18.73
CA ASN A 482 5.88 16.90 -19.88
C ASN A 482 5.30 17.44 -21.17
N LYS A 483 6.09 18.25 -21.86
CA LYS A 483 5.82 18.75 -23.20
C LYS A 483 6.85 18.23 -24.20
N SER A 484 7.83 17.45 -23.73
CA SER A 484 8.94 16.90 -24.49
C SER A 484 8.48 16.28 -25.80
N THR A 485 9.35 16.36 -26.78
CA THR A 485 9.17 15.78 -28.11
C THR A 485 10.43 15.00 -28.42
N PRO A 486 10.40 13.93 -29.24
CA PRO A 486 11.55 13.04 -29.42
C PRO A 486 12.86 13.80 -29.69
N GLY A 487 13.85 13.63 -28.82
CA GLY A 487 15.11 14.37 -28.79
C GLY A 487 15.11 15.73 -28.07
N SER A 488 14.12 16.06 -27.24
CA SER A 488 14.01 17.39 -26.60
C SER A 488 13.14 17.42 -25.34
N PHE A 489 13.78 17.64 -24.19
CA PHE A 489 13.15 17.62 -22.87
C PHE A 489 12.57 18.98 -22.46
N ASP A 490 11.26 19.05 -22.29
CA ASP A 490 10.57 20.17 -21.66
C ASP A 490 9.44 19.72 -20.73
N PHE A 491 9.30 20.43 -19.60
CA PHE A 491 8.35 20.12 -18.54
C PHE A 491 7.95 21.44 -17.86
N ASP A 492 6.65 21.68 -17.62
CA ASP A 492 6.18 22.85 -16.86
C ASP A 492 6.06 22.55 -15.36
N LEU A 493 6.67 23.39 -14.52
CA LEU A 493 6.56 23.20 -13.08
C LEU A 493 5.21 23.71 -12.56
N PHE A 494 4.30 22.81 -12.18
CA PHE A 494 3.00 23.16 -11.60
C PHE A 494 2.88 22.74 -10.12
N PRO A 495 2.26 23.52 -9.21
CA PRO A 495 2.20 24.97 -9.27
C PRO A 495 3.61 25.55 -9.49
N PRO A 496 3.75 26.74 -10.10
CA PRO A 496 5.05 27.37 -10.27
C PRO A 496 5.79 27.60 -8.95
N ILE A 497 7.12 27.72 -9.00
CA ILE A 497 7.98 27.73 -7.80
C ILE A 497 7.69 28.88 -6.83
N ASN A 498 7.02 29.94 -7.30
CA ASN A 498 6.55 31.09 -6.51
C ASN A 498 5.17 30.90 -5.86
N GLN A 499 4.54 29.72 -5.99
CA GLN A 499 3.25 29.38 -5.38
C GLN A 499 3.37 28.23 -4.36
N ALA A 500 2.39 28.17 -3.46
CA ALA A 500 2.24 27.17 -2.40
C ALA A 500 1.07 26.19 -2.69
N PRO A 501 0.99 25.04 -2.00
CA PRO A 501 0.11 23.94 -2.43
C PRO A 501 -1.09 23.64 -1.49
N PHE A 502 -1.80 22.54 -1.75
CA PHE A 502 -3.27 22.36 -1.60
C PHE A 502 -3.75 21.84 -0.18
N LYS A 503 -5.07 21.63 0.07
CA LYS A 503 -5.70 21.61 1.45
C LYS A 503 -6.80 20.54 1.71
N GLY A 504 -7.05 20.20 3.00
CA GLY A 504 -8.14 19.29 3.45
C GLY A 504 -8.87 19.53 4.79
N GLY A 505 -8.20 19.68 5.94
CA GLY A 505 -8.91 19.85 7.23
C GLY A 505 -8.00 19.88 8.47
N ALA A 506 -8.53 19.47 9.64
CA ALA A 506 -7.75 19.27 10.88
C ALA A 506 -7.42 17.78 11.11
N GLY A 507 -8.43 16.94 11.33
CA GLY A 507 -8.28 15.49 11.29
C GLY A 507 -9.39 14.86 10.44
N PRO A 508 -9.61 15.33 9.18
CA PRO A 508 -10.61 14.79 8.28
C PRO A 508 -10.14 13.39 7.95
N PHE A 509 -10.65 12.40 8.65
CA PHE A 509 -10.03 11.11 8.49
C PHE A 509 -10.63 10.38 7.33
N GLU A 510 -11.92 10.62 7.10
CA GLU A 510 -12.64 9.76 6.21
C GLU A 510 -13.82 10.69 5.60
N ILE A 511 -14.33 10.56 4.34
CA ILE A 511 -15.49 11.16 3.54
C ILE A 511 -16.29 10.26 2.47
N VAL A 512 -17.50 9.70 2.69
CA VAL A 512 -18.13 8.59 1.89
C VAL A 512 -19.05 9.03 0.73
N THR A 513 -19.10 8.21 -0.32
CA THR A 513 -19.86 8.33 -1.58
C THR A 513 -21.33 7.97 -1.45
N GLY A 514 -22.19 8.67 -2.19
CA GLY A 514 -23.59 8.31 -2.34
C GLY A 514 -24.49 9.45 -2.79
N ARG A 515 -25.65 9.07 -3.36
CA ARG A 515 -26.77 9.93 -3.77
C ARG A 515 -27.57 10.45 -2.54
N PHE A 516 -26.93 11.11 -1.58
CA PHE A 516 -27.55 11.39 -0.28
C PHE A 516 -28.78 12.32 -0.32
N ASP A 517 -28.96 13.09 -1.39
CA ASP A 517 -30.15 13.90 -1.67
C ASP A 517 -30.82 13.62 -3.04
N GLU A 518 -30.52 12.48 -3.66
CA GLU A 518 -31.14 12.02 -4.92
C GLU A 518 -30.84 12.89 -6.17
N ASP A 519 -29.76 13.69 -6.15
CA ASP A 519 -29.27 14.58 -7.23
C ASP A 519 -28.29 13.86 -8.21
N ASP A 520 -28.02 14.46 -9.39
CA ASP A 520 -27.22 13.84 -10.47
C ASP A 520 -25.69 13.80 -10.21
N PHE A 521 -25.20 14.41 -9.13
CA PHE A 521 -23.78 14.49 -8.75
C PHE A 521 -23.49 13.75 -7.44
N ASP A 522 -22.21 13.51 -7.14
CA ASP A 522 -21.82 12.77 -5.95
C ASP A 522 -21.71 13.67 -4.72
N ASP A 523 -22.41 13.28 -3.67
CA ASP A 523 -22.34 13.90 -2.34
C ASP A 523 -21.30 13.18 -1.46
N LEU A 524 -20.76 13.89 -0.48
CA LEU A 524 -19.58 13.49 0.29
C LEU A 524 -19.80 13.68 1.81
N ALA A 525 -20.03 12.60 2.57
CA ALA A 525 -20.22 12.68 4.02
C ALA A 525 -18.88 12.47 4.76
N LEU A 526 -18.32 13.42 5.53
CA LEU A 526 -16.94 13.47 6.09
C LEU A 526 -16.87 13.39 7.63
N ALA A 527 -16.32 12.34 8.23
CA ALA A 527 -16.01 12.31 9.66
C ALA A 527 -14.58 12.74 9.99
N ASP A 528 -14.56 13.90 10.60
CA ASP A 528 -13.41 14.53 11.18
C ASP A 528 -13.32 14.10 12.65
N TYR A 529 -12.55 13.05 12.94
CA TYR A 529 -12.19 12.66 14.32
C TYR A 529 -11.27 13.68 14.99
N GLY A 530 -10.61 14.54 14.21
CA GLY A 530 -10.03 15.77 14.72
C GLY A 530 -11.07 16.69 15.39
N GLY A 531 -12.32 16.68 14.90
CA GLY A 531 -13.47 17.43 15.40
C GLY A 531 -14.60 16.61 16.05
N ASP A 532 -14.48 15.29 16.15
CA ASP A 532 -15.48 14.37 16.73
C ASP A 532 -16.90 14.44 16.05
N GLN A 533 -16.96 14.70 14.74
CA GLN A 533 -18.17 15.04 13.95
C GLN A 533 -18.24 14.39 12.55
N VAL A 534 -19.40 14.41 11.87
CA VAL A 534 -19.62 13.99 10.44
C VAL A 534 -20.23 15.15 9.61
N TRP A 535 -19.45 15.77 8.73
CA TRP A 535 -19.82 16.75 7.70
C TRP A 535 -20.59 16.13 6.52
N ILE A 536 -21.24 16.96 5.69
CA ILE A 536 -21.75 16.60 4.35
C ILE A 536 -21.35 17.70 3.34
N LEU A 537 -20.85 17.32 2.17
CA LEU A 537 -20.31 18.17 1.09
C LEU A 537 -20.97 17.77 -0.26
N LYS A 538 -21.00 18.65 -1.27
CA LYS A 538 -21.70 18.43 -2.56
C LYS A 538 -20.85 18.67 -3.81
N GLY A 539 -21.11 17.87 -4.86
CA GLY A 539 -20.51 17.91 -6.20
C GLY A 539 -20.79 19.16 -7.07
N SER A 540 -20.15 19.26 -8.24
CA SER A 540 -20.51 20.26 -9.27
C SER A 540 -20.03 19.94 -10.71
N ALA A 541 -20.78 20.45 -11.69
CA ALA A 541 -20.74 20.05 -13.12
C ALA A 541 -19.64 20.71 -14.00
N LYS A 542 -18.40 20.86 -13.52
CA LYS A 542 -17.32 21.53 -14.31
C LYS A 542 -15.98 20.79 -14.40
N GLY A 543 -15.83 19.66 -13.72
CA GLY A 543 -14.52 19.07 -13.44
C GLY A 543 -13.83 19.81 -12.28
N PHE A 544 -13.43 19.03 -11.28
CA PHE A 544 -12.74 19.41 -10.05
C PHE A 544 -13.24 20.68 -9.31
N GLY A 545 -14.22 20.52 -8.43
CA GLY A 545 -14.65 21.59 -7.51
C GLY A 545 -15.92 21.30 -6.71
N PHE A 546 -15.80 21.36 -5.37
CA PHE A 546 -16.86 21.01 -4.40
C PHE A 546 -17.42 22.21 -3.62
N SER A 547 -18.56 22.00 -2.95
CA SER A 547 -19.19 22.95 -2.00
C SER A 547 -19.65 22.27 -0.69
N ALA A 548 -20.02 23.05 0.34
CA ALA A 548 -20.38 22.54 1.67
C ALA A 548 -21.61 23.30 2.25
N PRO A 549 -22.85 22.80 2.05
CA PRO A 549 -24.06 23.56 2.38
C PRO A 549 -24.62 23.33 3.80
N PHE A 550 -24.25 22.24 4.49
CA PHE A 550 -24.80 21.86 5.79
C PHE A 550 -23.75 21.83 6.92
N PRO A 551 -24.13 22.11 8.19
CA PRO A 551 -23.25 21.95 9.33
C PRO A 551 -22.96 20.45 9.64
N PRO A 552 -21.79 20.12 10.19
CA PRO A 552 -21.46 18.74 10.57
C PRO A 552 -22.26 18.22 11.77
N ILE A 553 -22.62 16.93 11.69
CA ILE A 553 -23.40 16.14 12.63
C ILE A 553 -22.50 15.71 13.82
N PRO A 554 -22.80 16.13 15.06
CA PRO A 554 -21.98 15.76 16.23
C PRO A 554 -22.23 14.31 16.64
N LEU A 555 -21.19 13.46 16.56
CA LEU A 555 -21.29 12.03 16.85
C LEU A 555 -20.46 11.60 18.07
N LYS A 556 -19.35 12.30 18.32
CA LYS A 556 -18.41 12.04 19.43
C LYS A 556 -17.81 10.63 19.37
N GLY A 557 -16.96 10.36 20.36
CA GLY A 557 -16.44 9.01 20.59
C GLY A 557 -15.38 8.57 19.58
N GLY A 558 -14.77 9.49 18.85
CA GLY A 558 -13.95 9.19 17.69
C GLY A 558 -14.80 8.55 16.62
N PRO A 559 -15.49 9.34 15.78
CA PRO A 559 -16.18 8.85 14.59
C PRO A 559 -15.25 7.93 13.78
N LEU A 560 -15.51 6.61 13.72
CA LEU A 560 -14.49 5.65 13.28
C LEU A 560 -14.68 4.56 12.20
N SER A 561 -15.84 4.25 11.64
CA SER A 561 -15.98 3.74 10.25
C SER A 561 -17.39 3.99 9.78
N ILE A 562 -17.60 4.36 8.51
CA ILE A 562 -18.93 4.74 8.01
C ILE A 562 -19.32 3.93 6.80
N LEU A 563 -20.63 3.92 6.58
CA LEU A 563 -21.33 3.26 5.50
C LEU A 563 -22.28 4.23 4.80
N SER A 564 -22.77 3.84 3.64
CA SER A 564 -24.18 3.95 3.33
C SER A 564 -24.78 2.68 2.71
N LYS A 565 -25.93 2.26 3.25
CA LYS A 565 -26.93 1.33 2.71
C LYS A 565 -28.26 1.59 3.42
N ASP A 566 -29.31 0.86 3.07
CA ASP A 566 -30.55 0.77 3.84
C ASP A 566 -30.40 -0.22 5.02
N PHE A 567 -30.25 0.29 6.25
CA PHE A 567 -30.15 -0.55 7.46
C PHE A 567 -31.48 -0.68 8.21
N ASN A 568 -32.56 -0.12 7.68
CA ASN A 568 -33.86 -0.08 8.36
C ASN A 568 -35.03 -0.66 7.53
N GLY A 569 -34.86 -0.79 6.22
CA GLY A 569 -35.83 -1.31 5.25
C GLY A 569 -36.67 -0.25 4.53
N ASP A 570 -36.27 1.03 4.53
CA ASP A 570 -37.03 2.13 3.90
C ASP A 570 -36.50 2.59 2.52
N GLN A 571 -35.54 1.85 1.96
CA GLN A 571 -34.89 2.06 0.65
C GLN A 571 -34.08 3.36 0.56
N LYS A 572 -33.60 3.88 1.70
CA LYS A 572 -32.76 5.07 1.74
C LYS A 572 -31.32 4.77 2.14
N ALA A 573 -30.45 5.69 1.76
CA ALA A 573 -29.12 5.81 2.30
C ALA A 573 -29.21 6.13 3.81
N ASP A 574 -29.06 5.12 4.67
CA ASP A 574 -28.64 5.29 6.06
C ASP A 574 -27.11 5.35 6.14
N LEU A 575 -26.54 5.60 7.31
CA LEU A 575 -25.09 5.53 7.55
C LEU A 575 -24.80 4.77 8.86
N ALA A 576 -24.37 3.51 8.80
CA ALA A 576 -23.81 2.85 9.99
C ALA A 576 -22.38 3.34 10.28
N VAL A 577 -21.98 3.40 11.55
CA VAL A 577 -21.13 4.49 12.07
C VAL A 577 -20.35 4.04 13.35
N SER A 578 -19.19 3.34 13.29
CA SER A 578 -18.44 2.90 14.53
C SER A 578 -17.83 4.05 15.31
N ARG A 579 -17.69 3.90 16.63
CA ARG A 579 -17.15 4.92 17.53
C ARG A 579 -16.07 4.29 18.41
N TYR A 580 -14.83 4.50 18.02
CA TYR A 580 -13.63 3.89 18.57
C TYR A 580 -13.42 4.10 20.06
N LYS A 581 -13.68 5.31 20.54
CA LYS A 581 -13.59 5.65 21.96
C LYS A 581 -14.80 5.14 22.77
N LEU A 582 -15.78 4.44 22.15
CA LEU A 582 -17.09 4.11 22.73
C LEU A 582 -17.62 2.66 22.49
N GLY A 583 -16.88 1.73 21.88
CA GLY A 583 -17.29 0.31 21.85
C GLY A 583 -18.59 -0.01 21.08
N THR A 584 -18.98 0.86 20.14
CA THR A 584 -20.32 0.88 19.53
C THR A 584 -20.32 1.21 18.04
N VAL A 585 -21.35 0.75 17.33
CA VAL A 585 -21.76 1.24 16.01
C VAL A 585 -23.07 1.95 16.10
N SER A 586 -23.06 3.25 15.89
CA SER A 586 -24.32 3.94 15.65
C SER A 586 -24.82 3.64 14.24
N ILE A 587 -26.13 3.67 14.03
CA ILE A 587 -26.75 3.75 12.71
C ILE A 587 -27.39 5.12 12.63
N LEU A 588 -27.05 5.94 11.63
CA LEU A 588 -27.74 7.18 11.32
C LEU A 588 -28.78 6.90 10.24
N TYR A 589 -30.06 7.15 10.50
CA TYR A 589 -31.08 7.00 9.46
C TYR A 589 -31.16 8.23 8.57
N GLY A 590 -31.18 8.02 7.26
CA GLY A 590 -31.28 9.09 6.26
C GLY A 590 -32.69 9.68 6.14
N ASP A 591 -32.81 10.75 5.34
CA ASP A 591 -34.09 11.30 4.91
C ASP A 591 -34.25 11.39 3.38
N GLY A 592 -33.18 11.15 2.61
CA GLY A 592 -33.14 11.27 1.14
C GLY A 592 -32.91 12.70 0.65
N LYS A 593 -32.41 13.61 1.50
CA LYS A 593 -32.22 15.05 1.21
C LYS A 593 -30.90 15.61 1.76
N GLY A 594 -29.91 14.74 2.00
CA GLY A 594 -28.67 15.04 2.69
C GLY A 594 -28.79 15.13 4.22
N GLY A 595 -29.97 14.83 4.78
CA GLY A 595 -30.24 14.85 6.22
C GLY A 595 -30.12 13.47 6.87
N PHE A 596 -29.40 13.40 8.00
CA PHE A 596 -29.20 12.16 8.75
C PHE A 596 -29.41 12.36 10.26
N LYS A 597 -29.97 11.36 10.94
CA LYS A 597 -30.29 11.38 12.38
C LYS A 597 -29.88 10.09 13.06
N LEU A 598 -29.45 10.11 14.32
CA LEU A 598 -29.13 8.88 15.07
C LEU A 598 -30.38 7.99 15.22
N GLY A 599 -30.30 6.75 14.71
CA GLY A 599 -31.36 5.74 14.70
C GLY A 599 -31.12 4.56 15.65
N MET A 600 -29.94 3.95 15.61
CA MET A 600 -29.54 2.84 16.48
C MET A 600 -28.12 3.02 17.03
N ASP A 601 -27.76 2.23 18.04
CA ASP A 601 -26.43 2.22 18.66
C ASP A 601 -26.08 0.82 19.18
N LEU A 602 -25.32 0.07 18.38
CA LEU A 602 -25.11 -1.37 18.48
C LEU A 602 -23.82 -1.66 19.27
N PRO A 603 -23.89 -2.36 20.42
CA PRO A 603 -22.71 -2.73 21.19
C PRO A 603 -21.92 -3.81 20.46
N VAL A 604 -20.62 -3.59 20.32
CA VAL A 604 -19.72 -4.51 19.63
C VAL A 604 -18.72 -5.03 20.65
N GLY A 605 -17.46 -4.65 20.58
CA GLY A 605 -16.42 -4.86 21.59
C GLY A 605 -15.47 -3.65 21.62
N ASN A 606 -14.25 -3.85 22.10
CA ASN A 606 -13.38 -2.76 22.53
C ASN A 606 -12.56 -2.09 21.39
N LEU A 607 -12.52 -0.76 21.36
CA LEU A 607 -11.87 0.07 20.33
C LEU A 607 -12.34 -0.20 18.88
N PRO A 608 -13.66 -0.08 18.56
CA PRO A 608 -14.22 -0.49 17.28
C PRO A 608 -14.15 0.58 16.20
N ASN A 609 -13.95 0.14 14.98
CA ASN A 609 -13.24 1.00 14.06
C ASN A 609 -13.51 0.74 12.59
N TYR A 610 -14.22 -0.32 12.21
CA TYR A 610 -14.49 -0.75 10.81
C TYR A 610 -15.88 -1.49 10.85
N LEU A 611 -16.79 -1.31 9.87
CA LEU A 611 -18.13 -1.93 9.60
C LEU A 611 -18.56 -1.67 8.10
N ARG A 612 -19.35 -2.51 7.32
CA ARG A 612 -19.90 -2.49 5.87
C ARG A 612 -21.28 -3.15 5.89
N SER A 613 -21.67 -3.89 4.85
CA SER A 613 -23.01 -4.36 4.58
C SER A 613 -23.10 -5.35 3.39
N ALA A 614 -23.30 -6.65 3.64
CA ALA A 614 -23.88 -7.65 2.72
C ALA A 614 -24.18 -8.96 3.48
N ASP A 615 -24.64 -9.97 2.73
CA ASP A 615 -25.37 -11.12 3.23
C ASP A 615 -24.48 -12.35 3.44
N PHE A 616 -23.96 -12.56 4.65
CA PHE A 616 -23.17 -13.75 4.98
C PHE A 616 -24.01 -15.01 5.19
N ASN A 617 -25.33 -14.84 5.34
CA ASN A 617 -26.23 -15.86 5.86
C ASN A 617 -27.30 -16.33 4.85
N GLY A 618 -27.35 -15.72 3.67
CA GLY A 618 -28.22 -16.06 2.55
C GLY A 618 -29.66 -15.57 2.68
N ASP A 619 -29.95 -14.54 3.49
CA ASP A 619 -31.31 -14.02 3.72
C ASP A 619 -31.69 -12.77 2.91
N GLY A 620 -30.76 -12.23 2.14
CA GLY A 620 -30.96 -11.06 1.27
C GLY A 620 -30.89 -9.71 1.98
N ARG A 621 -30.35 -9.64 3.22
CA ARG A 621 -30.09 -8.37 3.92
C ARG A 621 -28.61 -8.09 4.10
N ASP A 622 -28.33 -6.80 4.21
CA ASP A 622 -27.02 -6.27 4.59
C ASP A 622 -26.74 -6.57 6.07
N ASP A 623 -26.09 -7.71 6.34
CA ASP A 623 -25.50 -7.98 7.65
C ASP A 623 -24.48 -6.89 7.98
N LEU A 624 -24.46 -6.50 9.25
CA LEU A 624 -23.28 -5.89 9.79
C LEU A 624 -22.34 -6.99 10.31
N ILE A 625 -21.11 -6.62 10.46
CA ILE A 625 -20.06 -7.30 11.17
C ILE A 625 -19.23 -6.03 11.51
N VAL A 626 -18.94 -5.86 12.79
CA VAL A 626 -18.10 -4.80 13.36
C VAL A 626 -17.07 -5.50 14.27
N SER A 627 -16.15 -4.78 14.90
CA SER A 627 -14.89 -5.38 15.34
C SER A 627 -14.18 -4.49 16.36
N ASN A 628 -12.98 -4.84 16.86
CA ASN A 628 -12.53 -4.34 18.15
C ASN A 628 -11.00 -4.19 18.38
N LEU A 629 -10.31 -3.05 18.14
CA LEU A 629 -8.82 -2.85 18.34
C LEU A 629 -8.27 -3.35 19.69
N GLY A 630 -9.07 -3.45 20.73
CA GLY A 630 -8.67 -4.09 21.99
C GLY A 630 -9.62 -5.16 22.48
N GLY A 631 -10.46 -5.73 21.60
CA GLY A 631 -11.44 -6.78 21.92
C GLY A 631 -10.99 -8.16 21.48
N ASN A 632 -10.10 -8.26 20.50
CA ASN A 632 -9.48 -9.51 20.08
C ASN A 632 -10.55 -10.50 19.53
N GLU A 633 -11.53 -9.96 18.77
CA GLU A 633 -12.67 -10.64 18.14
C GLU A 633 -13.37 -9.87 16.97
N LEU A 634 -13.98 -10.63 16.04
CA LEU A 634 -15.04 -10.21 15.12
C LEU A 634 -16.29 -9.92 15.94
N SER A 635 -17.24 -9.22 15.35
CA SER A 635 -18.59 -9.06 15.89
C SER A 635 -19.56 -9.04 14.72
N LEU A 636 -19.81 -10.22 14.16
CA LEU A 636 -20.85 -10.47 13.16
C LEU A 636 -22.18 -10.08 13.73
N LEU A 637 -22.70 -8.97 13.25
CA LEU A 637 -23.98 -8.40 13.57
C LEU A 637 -24.95 -8.85 12.46
N LEU A 638 -25.36 -10.13 12.46
CA LEU A 638 -26.28 -10.65 11.44
C LEU A 638 -27.60 -9.87 11.47
N ALA A 639 -28.05 -9.38 10.32
CA ALA A 639 -29.31 -8.66 10.16
C ALA A 639 -30.48 -9.62 10.44
N GLY A 640 -31.39 -9.22 11.33
CA GLY A 640 -32.43 -10.11 11.83
C GLY A 640 -33.64 -9.36 12.35
N GLY A 641 -34.65 -9.19 11.50
CA GLY A 641 -35.82 -8.38 11.80
C GLY A 641 -35.46 -6.89 11.78
N ASN A 642 -35.67 -6.19 12.90
CA ASN A 642 -35.40 -4.76 13.05
C ASN A 642 -34.12 -4.52 13.89
N GLY A 643 -33.02 -5.18 13.54
CA GLY A 643 -31.77 -5.07 14.29
C GLY A 643 -30.81 -6.23 13.97
N PHE A 644 -29.78 -6.37 14.81
CA PHE A 644 -28.64 -7.24 14.51
C PHE A 644 -28.27 -8.19 15.65
N GLN A 645 -27.84 -9.41 15.33
CA GLN A 645 -27.41 -10.45 16.27
C GLN A 645 -25.89 -10.57 16.29
N LYS A 646 -25.23 -10.27 17.42
CA LYS A 646 -23.77 -10.40 17.58
C LYS A 646 -23.32 -11.85 17.75
N GLN A 647 -22.54 -12.34 16.79
CA GLN A 647 -21.65 -13.49 16.88
C GLN A 647 -20.19 -13.02 16.88
N SER A 648 -19.46 -13.27 17.95
CA SER A 648 -18.01 -13.10 17.97
C SER A 648 -17.34 -14.26 17.23
N ILE A 649 -17.07 -14.09 15.94
CA ILE A 649 -16.25 -15.04 15.21
C ILE A 649 -14.83 -14.98 15.80
N LYS A 650 -14.19 -16.13 16.04
CA LYS A 650 -12.98 -16.16 16.86
C LYS A 650 -11.69 -16.04 16.08
N VAL A 651 -11.37 -14.80 15.93
CA VAL A 651 -10.23 -14.21 15.30
C VAL A 651 -9.23 -13.90 16.46
N GLY A 652 -7.93 -13.79 16.20
CA GLY A 652 -6.91 -13.47 17.21
C GLY A 652 -7.09 -12.12 17.92
N GLN A 653 -6.32 -11.07 17.61
CA GLN A 653 -6.03 -9.96 18.52
C GLN A 653 -6.02 -8.53 17.84
N GLY A 654 -6.01 -7.44 18.64
CA GLY A 654 -5.40 -6.07 18.42
C GLY A 654 -5.67 -5.26 17.13
N PRO A 655 -6.89 -5.21 16.66
CA PRO A 655 -7.12 -5.08 15.24
C PRO A 655 -7.23 -3.73 14.51
N THR A 656 -7.28 -3.75 13.16
CA THR A 656 -7.10 -2.54 12.31
C THR A 656 -7.81 -2.15 10.94
N ALA A 657 -8.66 -2.88 10.18
CA ALA A 657 -9.11 -2.75 8.76
C ALA A 657 -10.63 -3.29 8.41
N LEU A 658 -11.23 -3.47 7.14
CA LEU A 658 -12.61 -3.99 6.58
C LEU A 658 -13.19 -4.12 4.93
N MET A 659 -12.82 -4.88 3.73
CA MET A 659 -13.26 -5.87 2.46
C MET A 659 -14.07 -7.32 2.37
N ALA A 660 -15.33 -7.55 1.86
CA ALA A 660 -16.17 -8.83 1.85
C ALA A 660 -16.83 -9.26 0.52
N LYS A 661 -16.48 -10.41 -0.07
CA LYS A 661 -16.77 -10.64 -1.51
C LYS A 661 -17.04 -12.10 -1.94
N ASP A 662 -16.42 -12.66 -2.97
CA ASP A 662 -16.64 -14.00 -3.58
C ASP A 662 -15.36 -14.47 -4.33
N LEU A 663 -14.56 -15.32 -3.70
CA LEU A 663 -13.09 -15.29 -3.86
C LEU A 663 -12.51 -16.30 -4.83
N ASN A 664 -13.21 -17.40 -5.02
CA ASN A 664 -12.98 -18.43 -6.02
C ASN A 664 -14.08 -18.37 -7.08
N ARG A 665 -15.01 -17.41 -6.98
CA ARG A 665 -16.26 -17.35 -7.74
C ARG A 665 -17.16 -18.55 -7.41
N ASP A 666 -17.31 -18.87 -6.11
CA ASP A 666 -18.29 -19.85 -5.60
C ASP A 666 -19.68 -19.23 -5.26
N GLY A 667 -19.80 -17.90 -5.34
CA GLY A 667 -21.06 -17.17 -5.31
C GLY A 667 -21.58 -16.86 -3.90
N LEU A 668 -20.70 -16.87 -2.90
CA LEU A 668 -21.01 -16.60 -1.49
C LEU A 668 -20.35 -15.28 -1.05
N ALA A 669 -20.76 -14.75 0.12
CA ALA A 669 -20.23 -13.49 0.65
C ALA A 669 -19.06 -13.76 1.63
N ASP A 670 -17.89 -13.18 1.35
CA ASP A 670 -16.59 -13.68 1.82
C ASP A 670 -15.91 -12.75 2.84
N ILE A 671 -14.72 -13.08 3.40
CA ILE A 671 -13.99 -12.18 4.32
C ILE A 671 -12.52 -12.01 4.01
N LEU A 672 -11.95 -10.86 4.40
CA LEU A 672 -10.52 -10.54 4.41
C LEU A 672 -9.84 -10.07 5.77
N VAL A 673 -8.52 -10.31 6.11
CA VAL A 673 -7.79 -9.87 7.38
C VAL A 673 -6.13 -9.86 7.59
N THR A 674 -5.24 -8.76 7.50
CA THR A 674 -3.87 -8.30 8.13
C THR A 674 -3.66 -7.07 9.17
N ASN A 675 -3.54 -7.11 10.48
CA ASN A 675 -3.86 -6.25 11.64
C ASN A 675 -2.53 -5.70 12.10
N ALA A 676 -2.52 -5.08 13.25
CA ALA A 676 -1.41 -4.40 13.72
C ALA A 676 -0.13 -5.28 13.83
N ASP A 677 -0.02 -6.11 14.82
CA ASP A 677 1.27 -6.46 15.38
C ASP A 677 1.55 -7.98 15.35
N SER A 678 1.08 -8.76 14.36
CA SER A 678 1.37 -10.22 14.24
C SER A 678 1.66 -10.86 12.91
N SER A 679 1.72 -10.08 11.85
CA SER A 679 2.32 -10.59 10.63
C SER A 679 1.56 -11.80 10.05
N ASP A 680 0.39 -11.60 9.42
CA ASP A 680 -0.44 -12.65 8.79
C ASP A 680 -1.79 -12.29 8.12
N PHE A 681 -2.43 -13.31 7.52
CA PHE A 681 -3.78 -13.36 6.94
C PHE A 681 -4.38 -14.79 7.07
N PHE A 682 -5.50 -15.14 6.45
CA PHE A 682 -6.25 -16.42 6.51
C PHE A 682 -7.38 -16.40 5.49
N ILE A 683 -7.84 -17.41 4.78
CA ILE A 683 -9.14 -17.30 4.10
C ILE A 683 -10.10 -18.45 4.70
N LEU A 684 -11.40 -18.21 5.03
CA LEU A 684 -12.43 -19.04 5.75
C LEU A 684 -13.42 -19.61 4.71
N LEU A 685 -13.66 -20.92 4.49
CA LEU A 685 -14.45 -21.29 3.29
C LEU A 685 -15.93 -20.89 3.37
N GLY A 686 -16.48 -20.60 2.20
CA GLY A 686 -17.86 -20.28 1.91
C GLY A 686 -18.83 -21.31 2.48
N ASP A 687 -20.01 -20.84 2.87
CA ASP A 687 -21.13 -21.70 3.27
C ASP A 687 -22.49 -20.99 3.19
N GLY A 688 -22.52 -19.65 3.09
CA GLY A 688 -23.72 -18.83 2.97
C GLY A 688 -24.68 -18.94 4.16
N LYS A 689 -24.17 -19.09 5.38
CA LYS A 689 -24.98 -19.37 6.60
C LYS A 689 -24.55 -18.59 7.85
N GLY A 690 -23.69 -17.58 7.74
CA GLY A 690 -23.04 -16.94 8.89
C GLY A 690 -22.10 -17.89 9.65
N GLY A 691 -21.84 -19.09 9.11
CA GLY A 691 -20.71 -19.93 9.45
C GLY A 691 -19.52 -19.59 8.56
N PHE A 692 -18.31 -19.95 8.96
CA PHE A 692 -17.10 -19.54 8.26
C PHE A 692 -15.95 -20.53 8.62
N LYS A 693 -15.21 -21.13 7.67
CA LYS A 693 -14.13 -22.16 7.89
C LYS A 693 -12.65 -21.68 7.79
N ALA A 694 -12.04 -21.02 8.80
CA ALA A 694 -10.75 -20.35 8.58
C ALA A 694 -9.57 -21.27 8.44
N THR A 695 -8.70 -20.76 7.60
CA THR A 695 -7.48 -21.35 7.14
C THR A 695 -6.57 -20.15 7.10
N ARG A 696 -5.39 -20.21 7.69
CA ARG A 696 -4.61 -19.06 8.20
C ARG A 696 -3.31 -18.89 7.42
N PHE A 697 -2.93 -17.79 6.68
CA PHE A 697 -1.69 -17.35 5.82
C PHE A 697 -0.49 -16.46 6.39
N ALA A 698 0.84 -16.66 6.07
CA ALA A 698 1.95 -15.69 6.46
C ALA A 698 3.40 -15.72 5.73
N GLY A 699 4.48 -14.94 6.16
CA GLY A 699 5.56 -14.11 5.45
C GLY A 699 5.81 -12.52 5.60
N THR A 700 4.94 -11.50 5.33
CA THR A 700 4.93 -10.00 5.67
C THR A 700 5.05 -9.39 7.08
N TYR A 701 5.92 -8.47 7.16
CA TYR A 701 6.03 -7.61 8.27
C TYR A 701 4.85 -6.59 8.15
N LYS A 702 4.21 -6.09 9.23
CA LYS A 702 3.08 -5.08 9.34
C LYS A 702 2.54 -4.61 7.99
N ALA A 703 1.25 -4.83 7.68
CA ALA A 703 0.48 -4.30 6.51
C ALA A 703 -0.09 -2.86 6.71
N ALA A 704 -0.67 -2.13 5.73
CA ALA A 704 -1.36 -0.81 5.92
C ALA A 704 -2.68 -0.49 5.13
N SER A 705 -2.95 -1.00 3.92
CA SER A 705 -4.26 -1.01 3.21
C SER A 705 -4.28 -2.15 2.19
N ALA A 706 -5.18 -2.21 1.21
CA ALA A 706 -5.39 -3.21 0.15
C ALA A 706 -6.42 -2.65 -0.89
N ASP A 707 -6.04 -2.43 -2.15
CA ASP A 707 -6.39 -1.36 -3.07
C ASP A 707 -5.94 -1.79 -4.51
N LEU A 708 -6.83 -2.41 -5.27
CA LEU A 708 -6.64 -3.18 -6.51
C LEU A 708 -7.08 -2.44 -7.78
N GLY A 709 -6.75 -3.06 -8.90
CA GLY A 709 -7.72 -3.32 -9.96
C GLY A 709 -7.45 -4.69 -10.59
N ASP A 710 -8.19 -5.12 -11.60
CA ASP A 710 -7.62 -6.06 -12.56
C ASP A 710 -6.45 -5.35 -13.26
N VAL A 711 -5.25 -5.40 -12.64
CA VAL A 711 -4.11 -4.49 -12.92
C VAL A 711 -3.35 -4.93 -14.18
N ASP A 712 -3.45 -6.20 -14.60
CA ASP A 712 -2.96 -6.68 -15.90
C ASP A 712 -4.04 -7.05 -16.93
N GLY A 713 -5.32 -7.08 -16.53
CA GLY A 713 -6.46 -7.13 -17.45
C GLY A 713 -6.89 -8.53 -17.90
N ASP A 714 -6.65 -9.57 -17.09
CA ASP A 714 -7.03 -10.96 -17.42
C ASP A 714 -8.46 -11.36 -17.02
N GLY A 715 -9.16 -10.45 -16.34
CA GLY A 715 -10.52 -10.63 -15.82
C GLY A 715 -10.58 -11.09 -14.37
N LEU A 716 -9.45 -11.18 -13.67
CA LEU A 716 -9.33 -11.51 -12.24
C LEU A 716 -8.56 -10.38 -11.56
N GLY A 717 -9.05 -9.92 -10.41
CA GLY A 717 -8.47 -8.73 -9.78
C GLY A 717 -7.06 -8.94 -9.16
N ASP A 718 -6.11 -8.02 -9.35
CA ASP A 718 -4.65 -8.16 -9.12
C ASP A 718 -3.99 -7.41 -7.93
N LEU A 719 -3.15 -8.13 -7.18
CA LEU A 719 -2.97 -7.99 -5.74
C LEU A 719 -1.82 -7.07 -5.18
N VAL A 720 -1.87 -5.77 -5.42
CA VAL A 720 -0.85 -4.76 -5.00
C VAL A 720 -0.55 -4.65 -3.45
N LEU A 721 0.51 -3.93 -2.98
CA LEU A 721 1.05 -3.85 -1.56
C LEU A 721 1.87 -2.55 -1.16
N SER A 722 2.49 -2.30 0.06
CA SER A 722 3.61 -1.28 0.37
C SER A 722 4.37 -1.33 1.77
N SER A 723 4.63 -0.23 2.57
CA SER A 723 4.82 -0.17 4.07
C SER A 723 5.09 1.14 4.90
N LEU A 724 4.33 1.50 5.99
CA LEU A 724 4.73 2.60 6.92
C LEU A 724 6.02 2.27 7.65
N TYR A 725 6.62 1.14 7.35
CA TYR A 725 8.02 1.02 7.52
C TYR A 725 8.78 1.35 6.18
N THR A 726 8.58 0.71 5.03
CA THR A 726 9.11 1.17 3.70
C THR A 726 8.50 2.50 3.16
N THR A 727 8.43 2.75 1.84
CA THR A 727 7.81 3.94 1.22
C THR A 727 7.08 3.65 -0.11
N ARG A 728 7.06 2.42 -0.62
CA ARG A 728 6.73 2.23 -2.04
C ARG A 728 6.10 0.89 -2.32
N VAL A 729 5.01 0.97 -3.09
CA VAL A 729 4.01 -0.07 -3.32
C VAL A 729 4.57 -1.29 -4.05
N SER A 730 4.15 -2.49 -3.66
CA SER A 730 4.59 -3.77 -4.23
C SER A 730 3.43 -4.42 -5.00
N LEU A 731 3.43 -4.48 -6.33
CA LEU A 731 2.35 -5.15 -7.07
C LEU A 731 2.41 -6.69 -7.00
N TYR A 732 1.24 -7.33 -7.09
CA TYR A 732 1.05 -8.76 -7.33
C TYR A 732 -0.09 -8.90 -8.38
N LEU A 733 -0.26 -10.03 -9.09
CA LEU A 733 -1.24 -10.28 -10.17
C LEU A 733 -1.93 -11.67 -10.04
N ASN A 734 -3.22 -11.84 -10.28
CA ASN A 734 -4.07 -12.92 -9.78
C ASN A 734 -4.54 -13.89 -10.87
N LYS A 735 -3.61 -14.67 -11.43
CA LYS A 735 -3.83 -15.57 -12.59
C LYS A 735 -4.85 -16.72 -12.43
N SER A 736 -5.67 -16.70 -11.37
CA SER A 736 -6.70 -17.66 -10.91
C SER A 736 -7.66 -18.20 -11.99
N LYS A 737 -7.20 -19.18 -12.76
CA LYS A 737 -8.06 -20.03 -13.61
C LYS A 737 -9.08 -20.85 -12.80
#